data_AF-A0A809SE71-F1
#
_entry.id   AF-A0A809SE71-F1
#
_cell.length_a   1.000
_cell.length_b   1.000
_cell.length_c   1.000
_cell.angle_alpha   90.00
_cell.angle_beta   90.00
_cell.angle_gamma   90.00
#
_symmetry.space_group_name_H-M   'P 1'
#
loop_
_entity.id
_entity.type
_entity.pdbx_description
1 polymer ?
#
loop_
_entity_poly.entity_id
_entity_poly.type
_entity_poly.pdbx_seq_one_letter_code
_entity_poly.pdbx_strand_id
1 'polypeptide(L)'
;MLGLPLLLASVLCLPDPSQGRSGVYVAPGAEAQSWAINSNRTVIWQGQQYVPLGAVLPGSPVEIAQAAASGIKDVAVELPAGGMGWEAAFQSLEAGGLRYMLTLSSLAPGPYGVAVEPQGYRFTGITNDRHIEFTVPGADRALAFLVTQRDGAVQERYSVATPEGRFSLDVKPRTELEHVLIVYPVLQSHKLIDCWDRFDEHRDELLQSLRSHPPGPGLRGIVNPLGRVIRMRAQRTFVPTSGFFRMELRAYLELRYRTVETVQRAWSMSASGLSSFEDLAKLVPLWSGSRGLSLLLDPDSGKTYPCESRRSAIWDDLETVINDAMVKRFSRLTQAIKKVCNVPVIQDWEGWASPYESGRVAMDGLGARVDGLSPSLIAASAGPVASSTSRWSESGLMVATEVDGLGSAPDTNSLLGAVEDLLSLGFRGFYFRASGRSVLEAIVQIAERVQSDTSLSLRTFQALYYPESAAYPAVTMKLPGGYWWLPSPAPGDRIDLGRSFFAYRFAEPGNEFVALWTRGPAGRIKLRFLDSKNLTFQAVDGTDPNPKNVRGGVEVNVGPLPLVIRGTQEIPIPEPAYQEAVARFDALLLAAEERRIDDTEFRFLFRDALNGFERNPGGSFGIMRQQVIALGSRLGGWNWIEAENVRDTSFSEIVEAPGTSGRGALSLSTPFDNRGERYFAEYSFLPRSNADLEVWIAARIEPIYRKAVTLEIGGQILRIQGDPISYYGRQFGWYRLGLTRLESGQTKLTLWVDGLEGIDVQIDAIVLYPGQFSPIGPMPPDFAVGPSLLSVR
;
A
#
# COMPACT_ATOMS: atom_id res chain seq x y z
N MET A 1 -35.37 37.84 -48.48
CA MET A 1 -35.65 36.59 -49.20
C MET A 1 -34.39 36.13 -49.90
N LEU A 2 -34.13 34.81 -49.85
CA LEU A 2 -33.14 34.03 -50.61
C LEU A 2 -31.66 34.10 -50.16
N GLY A 3 -31.33 33.21 -49.21
CA GLY A 3 -30.44 32.05 -49.44
C GLY A 3 -28.95 32.27 -49.68
N LEU A 4 -28.12 31.85 -48.72
CA LEU A 4 -26.74 31.39 -48.96
C LEU A 4 -26.46 30.08 -48.20
N PRO A 5 -25.67 29.14 -48.76
CA PRO A 5 -25.64 27.75 -48.32
C PRO A 5 -24.55 27.42 -47.30
N LEU A 6 -24.78 26.31 -46.59
CA LEU A 6 -23.83 25.57 -45.77
C LEU A 6 -22.52 25.29 -46.53
N LEU A 7 -21.39 25.46 -45.82
CA LEU A 7 -20.17 24.70 -46.06
C LEU A 7 -19.64 24.22 -44.71
N LEU A 8 -19.73 22.90 -44.53
CA LEU A 8 -19.07 22.14 -43.48
C LEU A 8 -17.55 22.38 -43.57
N ALA A 9 -16.96 22.79 -42.46
CA ALA A 9 -15.53 22.61 -42.20
C ALA A 9 -15.37 22.06 -40.78
N SER A 10 -15.75 20.81 -40.59
CA SER A 10 -15.29 20.00 -39.46
C SER A 10 -13.84 19.62 -39.74
N VAL A 11 -12.91 20.53 -39.47
CA VAL A 11 -11.49 20.19 -39.42
C VAL A 11 -11.31 19.29 -38.19
N LEU A 12 -11.09 18.00 -38.47
CA LEU A 12 -10.51 17.05 -37.52
C LEU A 12 -9.21 17.67 -36.99
N CYS A 13 -9.24 18.24 -35.78
CA CYS A 13 -8.03 18.41 -35.00
C CYS A 13 -7.50 17.01 -34.67
N LEU A 14 -6.59 16.51 -35.51
CA LEU A 14 -5.68 15.46 -35.10
C LEU A 14 -4.96 15.97 -33.84
N PRO A 15 -4.93 15.21 -32.74
CA PRO A 15 -4.14 15.61 -31.58
C PRO A 15 -2.68 15.76 -32.01
N ASP A 16 -2.11 16.91 -31.67
CA ASP A 16 -0.72 17.25 -31.94
C ASP A 16 0.21 16.16 -31.34
N PRO A 17 1.00 15.44 -32.16
CA PRO A 17 1.92 14.41 -31.66
C PRO A 17 3.11 14.98 -30.86
N SER A 18 3.21 16.30 -30.70
CA SER A 18 4.34 16.96 -30.01
C SER A 18 4.25 17.01 -28.47
N GLN A 19 3.19 16.47 -27.84
CA GLN A 19 3.04 16.50 -26.37
C GLN A 19 2.81 15.13 -25.70
N GLY A 20 3.01 14.02 -26.42
CA GLY A 20 2.75 12.67 -25.91
C GLY A 20 3.90 11.70 -26.13
N ARG A 21 3.90 10.61 -25.35
CA ARG A 21 4.83 9.50 -25.51
C ARG A 21 4.64 8.84 -26.87
N SER A 22 5.70 8.68 -27.65
CA SER A 22 5.63 8.17 -29.02
C SER A 22 6.91 7.44 -29.45
N GLY A 23 6.80 6.68 -30.54
CA GLY A 23 7.91 5.93 -31.12
C GLY A 23 7.60 5.35 -32.49
N VAL A 24 8.59 4.66 -33.07
CA VAL A 24 8.48 3.99 -34.38
C VAL A 24 9.11 2.61 -34.28
N TYR A 25 8.29 1.57 -34.35
CA TYR A 25 8.74 0.18 -34.35
C TYR A 25 9.06 -0.28 -35.77
N VAL A 26 10.19 -0.97 -35.96
CA VAL A 26 10.59 -1.53 -37.25
C VAL A 26 10.96 -3.00 -37.03
N ALA A 27 10.08 -3.91 -37.42
CA ALA A 27 10.37 -5.33 -37.38
C ALA A 27 11.26 -5.74 -38.57
N PRO A 28 12.07 -6.81 -38.47
CA PRO A 28 12.90 -7.28 -39.57
C PRO A 28 12.09 -7.55 -40.83
N GLY A 29 12.44 -6.90 -41.94
CA GLY A 29 11.76 -7.07 -43.23
C GLY A 29 10.35 -6.48 -43.31
N ALA A 30 9.90 -5.72 -42.31
CA ALA A 30 8.59 -5.08 -42.28
C ALA A 30 8.68 -3.55 -42.39
N GLU A 31 7.55 -2.92 -42.75
CA GLU A 31 7.42 -1.46 -42.75
C GLU A 31 7.45 -0.88 -41.33
N ALA A 32 7.92 0.36 -41.23
CA ALA A 32 7.93 1.10 -39.98
C ALA A 32 6.50 1.36 -39.47
N GLN A 33 6.25 1.08 -38.19
CA GLN A 33 4.97 1.25 -37.52
C GLN A 33 5.08 2.33 -36.46
N SER A 34 4.46 3.49 -36.71
CA SER A 34 4.42 4.57 -35.72
C SER A 34 3.45 4.26 -34.59
N TRP A 35 3.77 4.71 -33.39
CA TRP A 35 2.86 4.67 -32.25
C TRP A 35 2.94 5.94 -31.39
N ALA A 36 1.84 6.28 -30.74
CA ALA A 36 1.77 7.36 -29.78
C ALA A 36 0.71 7.09 -28.69
N ILE A 37 0.83 7.72 -27.53
CA ILE A 37 -0.19 7.73 -26.47
C ILE A 37 -0.83 9.11 -26.48
N ASN A 38 -2.16 9.15 -26.68
CA ASN A 38 -2.90 10.41 -26.68
C ASN A 38 -3.22 10.88 -25.24
N SER A 39 -3.82 12.07 -25.12
CA SER A 39 -4.21 12.65 -23.83
C SER A 39 -5.18 11.75 -23.04
N ASN A 40 -6.01 10.96 -23.72
CA ASN A 40 -6.95 10.00 -23.15
C ASN A 40 -6.33 8.62 -22.85
N ARG A 41 -5.00 8.51 -22.88
CA ARG A 41 -4.21 7.31 -22.55
C ARG A 41 -4.38 6.15 -23.54
N THR A 42 -5.00 6.40 -24.68
CA THR A 42 -5.20 5.41 -25.74
C THR A 42 -3.96 5.35 -26.64
N VAL A 43 -3.54 4.14 -26.99
CA VAL A 43 -2.48 3.92 -27.97
C VAL A 43 -3.05 4.19 -29.37
N ILE A 44 -2.33 5.01 -30.14
CA ILE A 44 -2.54 5.20 -31.56
C ILE A 44 -1.44 4.42 -32.28
N TRP A 45 -1.78 3.36 -33.01
CA TRP A 45 -0.86 2.51 -33.77
C TRP A 45 -1.11 2.69 -35.27
N GLN A 46 -0.10 3.14 -36.02
CA GLN A 46 -0.20 3.47 -37.45
C GLN A 46 -1.39 4.42 -37.75
N GLY A 47 -1.61 5.40 -36.87
CA GLY A 47 -2.71 6.36 -36.99
C GLY A 47 -4.09 5.81 -36.60
N GLN A 48 -4.21 4.53 -36.25
CA GLN A 48 -5.45 3.90 -35.80
C GLN A 48 -5.48 3.72 -34.28
N GLN A 49 -6.67 3.80 -33.70
CA GLN A 49 -6.83 3.55 -32.27
C GLN A 49 -6.60 2.06 -31.98
N TYR A 50 -5.84 1.78 -30.93
CA TYR A 50 -5.53 0.43 -30.49
C TYR A 50 -5.86 0.26 -29.00
N VAL A 51 -6.83 -0.61 -28.74
CA VAL A 51 -7.28 -1.00 -27.39
C VAL A 51 -7.19 -2.53 -27.34
N PRO A 52 -6.04 -3.10 -26.91
CA PRO A 52 -5.90 -4.55 -26.85
C PRO A 52 -6.90 -5.19 -25.89
N LEU A 53 -7.57 -6.25 -26.35
CA LEU A 53 -8.37 -7.12 -25.51
C LEU A 53 -8.07 -8.57 -25.87
N GLY A 54 -7.52 -9.33 -24.93
CA GLY A 54 -6.87 -10.58 -25.26
C GLY A 54 -6.66 -11.52 -24.09
N ALA A 55 -5.85 -12.55 -24.34
CA ALA A 55 -5.51 -13.58 -23.36
C ALA A 55 -4.06 -13.44 -22.86
N VAL A 56 -3.82 -13.76 -21.59
CA VAL A 56 -2.48 -14.05 -21.05
C VAL A 56 -2.17 -15.52 -21.32
N LEU A 57 -1.03 -15.80 -21.98
CA LEU A 57 -0.63 -17.14 -22.38
C LEU A 57 0.83 -17.40 -22.01
N PRO A 58 1.20 -18.66 -21.70
CA PRO A 58 2.60 -19.04 -21.69
C PRO A 58 3.19 -18.95 -23.10
N GLY A 59 4.51 -18.79 -23.20
CA GLY A 59 5.25 -18.76 -24.47
C GLY A 59 5.29 -20.08 -25.26
N SER A 60 4.37 -21.02 -25.02
CA SER A 60 4.31 -22.30 -25.73
C SER A 60 3.64 -22.15 -27.11
N PRO A 61 4.26 -22.65 -28.19
CA PRO A 61 3.63 -22.64 -29.52
C PRO A 61 2.26 -23.33 -29.58
N VAL A 62 2.00 -24.31 -28.71
CA VAL A 62 0.73 -25.04 -28.65
C VAL A 62 -0.40 -24.13 -28.15
N GLU A 63 -0.15 -23.40 -27.07
CA GLU A 63 -1.15 -22.51 -26.46
C GLU A 63 -1.40 -21.28 -27.34
N ILE A 64 -0.33 -20.76 -27.96
CA ILE A 64 -0.41 -19.67 -28.94
C ILE A 64 -1.26 -20.09 -30.15
N ALA A 65 -0.99 -21.27 -30.73
CA ALA A 65 -1.76 -21.78 -31.86
C ALA A 65 -3.23 -22.05 -31.48
N GLN A 66 -3.50 -22.56 -30.28
CA GLN A 66 -4.86 -22.76 -29.78
C GLN A 66 -5.62 -21.44 -29.64
N ALA A 67 -4.98 -20.39 -29.10
CA ALA A 67 -5.59 -19.08 -28.99
C ALA A 67 -5.90 -18.49 -30.38
N ALA A 68 -4.97 -18.58 -31.33
CA ALA A 68 -5.17 -18.14 -32.71
C ALA A 68 -6.33 -18.89 -33.38
N ALA A 69 -6.38 -20.22 -33.24
CA ALA A 69 -7.46 -21.06 -33.78
C ALA A 69 -8.83 -20.76 -33.15
N SER A 70 -8.84 -20.23 -31.92
CA SER A 70 -10.07 -19.80 -31.24
C SER A 70 -10.53 -18.40 -31.65
N GLY A 71 -9.75 -17.68 -32.47
CA GLY A 71 -10.08 -16.36 -33.00
C GLY A 71 -9.49 -15.18 -32.23
N ILE A 72 -8.69 -15.42 -31.20
CA ILE A 72 -8.00 -14.36 -30.44
C ILE A 72 -7.10 -13.55 -31.38
N LYS A 73 -7.00 -12.23 -31.16
CA LYS A 73 -6.16 -11.32 -31.94
C LYS A 73 -5.06 -10.63 -31.14
N ASP A 74 -5.28 -10.44 -29.84
CA ASP A 74 -4.32 -9.83 -28.93
C ASP A 74 -3.94 -10.83 -27.83
N VAL A 75 -2.66 -10.93 -27.51
CA VAL A 75 -2.16 -11.79 -26.44
C VAL A 75 -1.04 -11.11 -25.63
N ALA A 76 -0.95 -11.43 -24.34
CA ALA A 76 0.22 -11.13 -23.51
C ALA A 76 0.96 -12.45 -23.30
N VAL A 77 2.19 -12.55 -23.81
CA VAL A 77 2.93 -13.81 -23.85
C VAL A 77 4.06 -13.77 -22.82
N GLU A 78 4.07 -14.77 -21.95
CA GLU A 78 5.06 -14.88 -20.88
C GLU A 78 6.30 -15.66 -21.34
N LEU A 79 7.44 -14.97 -21.34
CA LEU A 79 8.73 -15.54 -21.73
C LEU A 79 9.85 -15.07 -20.80
N PRO A 80 10.88 -15.88 -20.53
CA PRO A 80 12.01 -15.47 -19.70
C PRO A 80 12.90 -14.44 -20.41
N ALA A 81 13.58 -13.56 -19.67
CA ALA A 81 14.47 -12.53 -20.25
C ALA A 81 15.65 -13.10 -21.06
N GLY A 82 16.12 -14.31 -20.74
CA GLY A 82 17.24 -14.98 -21.40
C GLY A 82 16.95 -15.56 -22.79
N GLY A 83 15.81 -15.26 -23.41
CA GLY A 83 15.54 -15.65 -24.80
C GLY A 83 15.05 -17.09 -25.01
N MET A 84 15.04 -17.92 -23.96
CA MET A 84 14.60 -19.31 -24.07
C MET A 84 13.16 -19.41 -24.59
N GLY A 85 12.97 -20.11 -25.70
CA GLY A 85 11.67 -20.32 -26.34
C GLY A 85 11.17 -19.15 -27.22
N TRP A 86 11.88 -18.02 -27.29
CA TRP A 86 11.42 -16.83 -28.00
C TRP A 86 11.19 -17.07 -29.50
N GLU A 87 12.13 -17.72 -30.17
CA GLU A 87 12.04 -17.95 -31.62
C GLU A 87 10.79 -18.76 -31.99
N ALA A 88 10.55 -19.88 -31.30
CA ALA A 88 9.39 -20.72 -31.55
C ALA A 88 8.07 -20.00 -31.21
N ALA A 89 8.05 -19.23 -30.11
CA ALA A 89 6.89 -18.44 -29.72
C ALA A 89 6.58 -17.36 -30.75
N PHE A 90 7.58 -16.57 -31.17
CA PHE A 90 7.41 -15.52 -32.18
C PHE A 90 6.97 -16.09 -33.53
N GLN A 91 7.59 -17.18 -33.99
CA GLN A 91 7.13 -17.86 -35.22
C GLN A 91 5.66 -18.28 -35.14
N SER A 92 5.22 -18.82 -34.00
CA SER A 92 3.83 -19.21 -33.78
C SER A 92 2.88 -18.00 -33.74
N LEU A 93 3.28 -16.89 -33.10
CA LEU A 93 2.51 -15.65 -33.04
C LEU A 93 2.32 -15.04 -34.43
N GLU A 94 3.40 -14.97 -35.22
CA GLU A 94 3.34 -14.41 -36.57
C GLU A 94 2.56 -15.33 -37.52
N ALA A 95 2.70 -16.66 -37.41
CA ALA A 95 1.91 -17.62 -38.18
C ALA A 95 0.41 -17.52 -37.87
N GLY A 96 0.05 -17.20 -36.63
CA GLY A 96 -1.32 -16.94 -36.20
C GLY A 96 -1.84 -15.54 -36.54
N GLY A 97 -0.98 -14.62 -37.02
CA GLY A 97 -1.33 -13.22 -37.26
C GLY A 97 -1.71 -12.47 -35.98
N LEU A 98 -1.12 -12.83 -34.84
CA LEU A 98 -1.43 -12.28 -33.53
C LEU A 98 -0.67 -10.98 -33.26
N ARG A 99 -1.32 -10.05 -32.55
CA ARG A 99 -0.69 -8.87 -31.95
C ARG A 99 -0.34 -9.21 -30.50
N TYR A 100 0.83 -8.81 -30.01
CA TYR A 100 1.26 -9.26 -28.69
C TYR A 100 2.05 -8.25 -27.87
N MET A 101 1.88 -8.36 -26.56
CA MET A 101 2.83 -7.83 -25.58
C MET A 101 3.75 -8.95 -25.11
N LEU A 102 5.05 -8.65 -25.01
CA LEU A 102 6.04 -9.54 -24.42
C LEU A 102 6.13 -9.27 -22.91
N THR A 103 5.68 -10.22 -22.09
CA THR A 103 5.78 -10.12 -20.63
C THR A 103 6.97 -10.93 -20.14
N LEU A 104 7.95 -10.27 -19.53
CA LEU A 104 9.10 -10.98 -18.97
C LEU A 104 8.73 -11.65 -17.66
N SER A 105 8.79 -12.99 -17.65
CA SER A 105 8.37 -13.82 -16.53
C SER A 105 9.50 -14.17 -15.55
N SER A 106 10.76 -13.93 -15.94
CA SER A 106 11.92 -14.09 -15.04
C SER A 106 11.80 -13.16 -13.83
N LEU A 107 12.27 -13.60 -12.66
CA LEU A 107 12.33 -12.72 -11.49
C LEU A 107 13.39 -11.64 -11.69
N ALA A 108 13.12 -10.44 -11.18
CA ALA A 108 14.12 -9.38 -11.15
C ALA A 108 15.35 -9.78 -10.30
N PRO A 109 16.56 -9.36 -10.72
CA PRO A 109 17.77 -9.67 -9.98
C PRO A 109 17.72 -9.01 -8.60
N GLY A 110 18.09 -9.77 -7.57
CA GLY A 110 18.20 -9.29 -6.18
C GLY A 110 19.65 -8.99 -5.77
N PRO A 111 19.94 -7.92 -5.00
CA PRO A 111 21.30 -7.57 -4.62
C PRO A 111 21.80 -8.44 -3.47
N TYR A 112 23.12 -8.51 -3.33
CA TYR A 112 23.78 -9.11 -2.17
C TYR A 112 23.95 -8.10 -1.03
N GLY A 113 23.63 -8.49 0.19
CA GLY A 113 23.63 -7.55 1.30
C GLY A 113 23.25 -8.17 2.63
N VAL A 114 23.03 -7.29 3.61
CA VAL A 114 22.65 -7.68 4.98
C VAL A 114 21.15 -7.44 5.15
N ALA A 115 20.43 -8.49 5.56
CA ALA A 115 19.05 -8.37 6.02
C ALA A 115 19.04 -7.77 7.44
N VAL A 116 18.37 -6.63 7.58
CA VAL A 116 18.20 -5.88 8.83
C VAL A 116 16.74 -6.01 9.27
N GLU A 117 16.35 -7.24 9.63
CA GLU A 117 15.00 -7.55 10.12
C GLU A 117 15.08 -8.10 11.55
N PRO A 118 15.60 -7.34 12.53
CA PRO A 118 15.82 -7.81 13.90
C PRO A 118 14.52 -8.16 14.64
N GLN A 119 13.37 -7.82 14.08
CA GLN A 119 12.04 -8.18 14.55
C GLN A 119 11.61 -9.58 14.08
N GLY A 120 12.17 -10.08 12.96
CA GLY A 120 11.89 -11.42 12.42
C GLY A 120 13.01 -12.43 12.66
N TYR A 121 14.27 -11.98 12.66
CA TYR A 121 15.45 -12.81 12.92
C TYR A 121 15.86 -12.77 14.41
N ARG A 122 14.95 -13.20 15.30
CA ARG A 122 15.07 -13.01 16.75
C ARG A 122 14.65 -14.24 17.54
N PHE A 123 15.46 -14.61 18.54
CA PHE A 123 15.17 -15.69 19.49
C PHE A 123 15.25 -15.16 20.92
N THR A 124 14.14 -15.21 21.64
CA THR A 124 14.00 -14.73 23.03
C THR A 124 14.04 -15.88 24.04
N GLY A 125 13.99 -15.58 25.34
CA GLY A 125 13.90 -16.60 26.39
C GLY A 125 15.19 -17.38 26.66
N ILE A 126 16.36 -16.85 26.28
CA ILE A 126 17.63 -17.58 26.42
C ILE A 126 18.22 -17.28 27.81
N THR A 127 18.00 -18.20 28.75
CA THR A 127 18.56 -18.13 30.12
C THR A 127 19.63 -19.19 30.40
N ASN A 128 19.72 -20.21 29.56
CA ASN A 128 20.67 -21.33 29.65
C ASN A 128 21.25 -21.63 28.26
N ASP A 129 22.22 -22.54 28.20
CA ASP A 129 22.75 -23.08 26.94
C ASP A 129 21.61 -23.54 26.02
N ARG A 130 21.58 -22.99 24.80
CA ARG A 130 20.53 -23.29 23.82
C ARG A 130 21.15 -23.47 22.44
N HIS A 131 20.79 -24.56 21.79
CA HIS A 131 21.06 -24.78 20.38
C HIS A 131 19.98 -24.10 19.54
N ILE A 132 20.37 -23.32 18.54
CA ILE A 132 19.46 -22.64 17.61
C ILE A 132 19.82 -23.05 16.18
N GLU A 133 18.86 -23.64 15.48
CA GLU A 133 18.98 -24.07 14.08
C GLU A 133 17.75 -23.61 13.29
N PHE A 134 17.97 -23.07 12.08
CA PHE A 134 16.92 -22.71 11.14
C PHE A 134 17.49 -22.52 9.73
N THR A 135 16.63 -22.44 8.72
CA THR A 135 17.02 -22.21 7.32
C THR A 135 16.75 -20.77 6.90
N VAL A 136 17.74 -20.11 6.31
CA VAL A 136 17.62 -18.85 5.59
C VAL A 136 18.01 -19.10 4.13
N PRO A 137 17.04 -19.31 3.23
CA PRO A 137 17.35 -19.52 1.82
C PRO A 137 18.21 -18.37 1.25
N GLY A 138 19.31 -18.73 0.58
CA GLY A 138 20.22 -17.78 -0.07
C GLY A 138 21.20 -17.05 0.85
N ALA A 139 21.25 -17.37 2.15
CA ALA A 139 22.28 -16.87 3.05
C ALA A 139 23.56 -17.70 2.98
N ASP A 140 24.71 -17.03 2.87
CA ASP A 140 26.02 -17.69 2.90
C ASP A 140 26.65 -17.61 4.29
N ARG A 141 26.29 -16.57 5.04
CA ARG A 141 26.68 -16.36 6.43
C ARG A 141 25.63 -15.55 7.17
N ALA A 142 25.70 -15.55 8.48
CA ALA A 142 24.93 -14.68 9.33
C ALA A 142 25.79 -14.06 10.43
N LEU A 143 25.53 -12.80 10.73
CA LEU A 143 26.13 -12.09 11.86
C LEU A 143 25.12 -12.15 13.00
N ALA A 144 25.51 -12.70 14.14
CA ALA A 144 24.58 -12.86 15.28
C ALA A 144 25.11 -12.18 16.53
N PHE A 145 24.20 -11.63 17.32
CA PHE A 145 24.51 -10.92 18.55
C PHE A 145 23.68 -11.51 19.68
N LEU A 146 24.36 -11.98 20.72
CA LEU A 146 23.71 -12.34 21.97
C LEU A 146 23.68 -11.11 22.86
N VAL A 147 22.48 -10.63 23.16
CA VAL A 147 22.28 -9.40 23.95
C VAL A 147 21.41 -9.67 25.16
N THR A 148 21.65 -8.93 26.25
CA THR A 148 20.78 -8.94 27.42
C THR A 148 19.43 -8.31 27.07
N GLN A 149 18.33 -8.95 27.44
CA GLN A 149 16.97 -8.48 27.10
C GLN A 149 16.64 -7.14 27.74
N ARG A 150 17.17 -6.89 28.94
CA ARG A 150 16.83 -5.73 29.77
C ARG A 150 17.31 -4.40 29.18
N ASP A 151 18.53 -4.35 28.68
CA ASP A 151 19.23 -3.12 28.27
C ASP A 151 19.89 -3.24 26.88
N GLY A 152 19.79 -4.40 26.23
CA GLY A 152 20.35 -4.62 24.89
C GLY A 152 21.87 -4.64 24.84
N ALA A 153 22.54 -4.81 25.98
CA ALA A 153 23.99 -4.88 26.04
C ALA A 153 24.50 -6.13 25.32
N VAL A 154 25.45 -5.94 24.41
CA VAL A 154 26.04 -7.06 23.65
C VAL A 154 26.96 -7.86 24.57
N GLN A 155 26.61 -9.12 24.81
CA GLN A 155 27.47 -10.06 25.53
C GLN A 155 28.47 -10.72 24.56
N GLU A 156 27.98 -11.18 23.42
CA GLU A 156 28.78 -11.94 22.47
C GLU A 156 28.34 -11.69 21.02
N ARG A 157 29.28 -11.82 20.10
CA ARG A 157 29.10 -11.65 18.66
C ARG A 157 29.61 -12.89 17.95
N TYR A 158 28.84 -13.34 16.96
CA TYR A 158 29.14 -14.50 16.14
C TYR A 158 29.15 -14.13 14.66
N SER A 159 30.00 -14.81 13.89
CA SER A 159 29.92 -14.87 12.44
C SER A 159 29.79 -16.34 12.08
N VAL A 160 28.59 -16.72 11.66
CA VAL A 160 28.21 -18.12 11.43
C VAL A 160 28.12 -18.35 9.93
N ALA A 161 28.87 -19.31 9.39
CA ALA A 161 28.68 -19.74 8.01
C ALA A 161 27.36 -20.51 7.89
N THR A 162 26.62 -20.32 6.80
CA THR A 162 25.32 -20.96 6.58
C THR A 162 25.34 -21.80 5.31
N PRO A 163 26.01 -22.98 5.32
CA PRO A 163 26.04 -23.85 4.15
C PRO A 163 24.62 -24.21 3.72
N GLU A 164 24.31 -24.03 2.43
CA GLU A 164 22.97 -24.24 1.87
C GLU A 164 21.87 -23.43 2.60
N GLY A 165 22.22 -22.29 3.19
CA GLY A 165 21.30 -21.44 3.96
C GLY A 165 21.01 -21.93 5.38
N ARG A 166 21.62 -23.02 5.84
CA ARG A 166 21.36 -23.55 7.19
C ARG A 166 22.18 -22.82 8.26
N PHE A 167 21.50 -22.13 9.17
CA PHE A 167 22.09 -21.54 10.36
C PHE A 167 22.08 -22.56 11.51
N SER A 168 23.19 -22.66 12.24
CA SER A 168 23.30 -23.48 13.45
C SER A 168 24.29 -22.84 14.43
N LEU A 169 23.88 -22.62 15.68
CA LEU A 169 24.70 -21.98 16.70
C LEU A 169 24.33 -22.48 18.10
N ASP A 170 25.35 -22.86 18.88
CA ASP A 170 25.24 -23.06 20.33
C ASP A 170 25.45 -21.73 21.06
N VAL A 171 24.42 -21.25 21.73
CA VAL A 171 24.44 -19.99 22.47
C VAL A 171 24.61 -20.28 23.95
N LYS A 172 25.60 -19.63 24.58
CA LYS A 172 25.94 -19.83 26.01
C LYS A 172 25.91 -18.50 26.78
N PRO A 173 24.79 -18.17 27.45
CA PRO A 173 24.72 -17.01 28.36
C PRO A 173 25.82 -17.05 29.42
N ARG A 174 26.46 -15.91 29.71
CA ARG A 174 27.48 -15.79 30.77
C ARG A 174 26.90 -15.27 32.08
N THR A 175 25.62 -14.90 32.08
CA THR A 175 24.87 -14.42 33.25
C THR A 175 23.50 -15.09 33.29
N GLU A 176 22.86 -15.09 34.46
CA GLU A 176 21.50 -15.62 34.65
C GLU A 176 20.40 -14.69 34.10
N LEU A 177 20.79 -13.54 33.53
CA LEU A 177 19.82 -12.64 32.88
C LEU A 177 19.22 -13.34 31.65
N GLU A 178 18.01 -12.92 31.28
CA GLU A 178 17.41 -13.34 30.01
C GLU A 178 18.15 -12.66 28.85
N HIS A 179 18.53 -13.45 27.86
CA HIS A 179 19.19 -13.00 26.64
C HIS A 179 18.31 -13.22 25.42
N VAL A 180 18.67 -12.49 24.38
CA VAL A 180 18.08 -12.57 23.06
C VAL A 180 19.20 -12.76 22.04
N LEU A 181 19.05 -13.73 21.15
CA LEU A 181 19.88 -13.83 19.96
C LEU A 181 19.19 -13.05 18.83
N ILE A 182 19.90 -12.07 18.27
CA ILE A 182 19.47 -11.34 17.07
C ILE A 182 20.41 -11.72 15.93
N VAL A 183 19.84 -12.14 14.80
CA VAL A 183 20.59 -12.61 13.64
C VAL A 183 20.39 -11.65 12.47
N TYR A 184 21.48 -11.36 11.75
CA TYR A 184 21.52 -10.52 10.56
C TYR A 184 22.11 -11.35 9.42
N PRO A 185 21.27 -12.05 8.65
CA PRO A 185 21.71 -12.83 7.50
C PRO A 185 22.41 -11.96 6.45
N VAL A 186 23.45 -12.51 5.83
CA VAL A 186 24.10 -11.95 4.65
C VAL A 186 23.74 -12.84 3.46
N LEU A 187 22.93 -12.31 2.56
CA LEU A 187 22.23 -13.09 1.54
C LEU A 187 21.99 -12.28 0.28
N GLN A 188 21.65 -13.00 -0.79
CA GLN A 188 21.04 -12.40 -1.96
C GLN A 188 19.52 -12.26 -1.76
N SER A 189 18.99 -11.03 -1.81
CA SER A 189 17.58 -10.76 -1.50
C SER A 189 16.79 -10.34 -2.72
N HIS A 190 15.65 -10.98 -2.98
CA HIS A 190 14.68 -10.53 -3.99
C HIS A 190 13.67 -9.49 -3.45
N LYS A 191 13.80 -9.08 -2.18
CA LYS A 191 12.97 -8.00 -1.59
C LYS A 191 13.35 -6.61 -2.11
N LEU A 192 14.53 -6.49 -2.71
CA LEU A 192 15.02 -5.29 -3.37
C LEU A 192 15.53 -5.67 -4.77
N ILE A 193 15.43 -4.75 -5.73
CA ILE A 193 16.02 -4.92 -7.05
C ILE A 193 17.50 -4.54 -7.00
N ASP A 194 18.37 -5.36 -7.58
CA ASP A 194 19.77 -5.02 -7.77
C ASP A 194 19.89 -3.94 -8.84
N CYS A 195 20.43 -2.78 -8.47
CA CYS A 195 20.70 -1.66 -9.37
C CYS A 195 22.20 -1.49 -9.67
N TRP A 196 23.04 -2.38 -9.16
CA TRP A 196 24.50 -2.21 -9.14
C TRP A 196 25.23 -3.35 -9.82
N ASP A 197 25.15 -4.58 -9.29
CA ASP A 197 26.01 -5.66 -9.76
C ASP A 197 25.34 -6.41 -10.92
N ARG A 198 24.13 -6.92 -10.69
CA ARG A 198 23.43 -7.81 -11.65
C ARG A 198 22.50 -7.09 -12.61
N PHE A 199 22.28 -5.79 -12.42
CA PHE A 199 21.41 -5.00 -13.29
C PHE A 199 21.93 -4.97 -14.73
N ASP A 200 23.24 -4.75 -14.92
CA ASP A 200 23.84 -4.63 -16.23
C ASP A 200 23.85 -5.99 -16.95
N GLU A 201 24.07 -7.09 -16.22
CA GLU A 201 23.94 -8.45 -16.74
C GLU A 201 22.52 -8.73 -17.26
N HIS A 202 21.48 -8.46 -16.45
CA HIS A 202 20.08 -8.62 -16.84
C HIS A 202 19.72 -7.74 -18.05
N ARG A 203 20.16 -6.47 -18.04
CA ARG A 203 19.96 -5.54 -19.17
C ARG A 203 20.58 -6.12 -20.43
N ASP A 204 21.84 -6.53 -20.39
CA ASP A 204 22.57 -6.97 -21.57
C ASP A 204 22.05 -8.30 -22.09
N GLU A 205 21.66 -9.22 -21.20
CA GLU A 205 20.97 -10.47 -21.54
C GLU A 205 19.65 -10.18 -22.27
N LEU A 206 18.78 -9.33 -21.73
CA LEU A 206 17.52 -8.95 -22.37
C LEU A 206 17.74 -8.30 -23.74
N LEU A 207 18.67 -7.35 -23.84
CA LEU A 207 18.96 -6.67 -25.11
C LEU A 207 19.59 -7.62 -26.14
N GLN A 208 20.38 -8.60 -25.70
CA GLN A 208 20.91 -9.64 -26.55
C GLN A 208 19.79 -10.56 -27.04
N SER A 209 18.88 -11.00 -26.17
CA SER A 209 17.71 -11.80 -26.55
C SER A 209 16.87 -11.10 -27.62
N LEU A 210 16.58 -9.80 -27.44
CA LEU A 210 15.85 -8.98 -28.40
C LEU A 210 16.55 -8.82 -29.76
N ARG A 211 17.89 -8.86 -29.79
CA ARG A 211 18.65 -8.79 -31.05
C ARG A 211 18.78 -10.14 -31.75
N SER A 212 19.01 -11.20 -30.98
CA SER A 212 19.21 -12.56 -31.49
C SER A 212 17.91 -13.20 -31.96
N HIS A 213 16.79 -12.86 -31.30
CA HIS A 213 15.45 -13.33 -31.64
C HIS A 213 14.56 -12.10 -31.86
N PRO A 214 14.73 -11.39 -32.99
CA PRO A 214 14.01 -10.14 -33.20
C PRO A 214 12.50 -10.42 -33.33
N PRO A 215 11.65 -9.74 -32.53
CA PRO A 215 10.21 -9.90 -32.63
C PRO A 215 9.70 -9.49 -34.02
N GLY A 216 8.57 -10.08 -34.44
CA GLY A 216 7.95 -9.76 -35.71
C GLY A 216 7.04 -8.51 -35.65
N PRO A 217 6.30 -8.22 -36.75
CA PRO A 217 5.45 -7.04 -36.85
C PRO A 217 4.25 -7.03 -35.90
N GLY A 218 3.95 -8.16 -35.23
CA GLY A 218 2.87 -8.26 -34.23
C GLY A 218 3.18 -7.63 -32.87
N LEU A 219 4.44 -7.29 -32.55
CA LEU A 219 4.81 -6.73 -31.25
C LEU A 219 4.15 -5.36 -30.99
N ARG A 220 3.57 -5.18 -29.79
CA ARG A 220 2.87 -3.96 -29.36
C ARG A 220 3.35 -3.38 -28.03
N GLY A 221 4.22 -4.08 -27.31
CA GLY A 221 4.81 -3.57 -26.09
C GLY A 221 5.63 -4.61 -25.34
N ILE A 222 6.39 -4.14 -24.35
CA ILE A 222 7.13 -4.97 -23.40
C ILE A 222 6.63 -4.66 -22.00
N VAL A 223 6.30 -5.71 -21.26
CA VAL A 223 5.81 -5.66 -19.88
C VAL A 223 6.89 -6.23 -18.96
N ASN A 224 7.11 -5.55 -17.83
CA ASN A 224 8.06 -5.94 -16.79
C ASN A 224 9.50 -6.07 -17.33
N PRO A 225 10.13 -4.99 -17.85
CA PRO A 225 11.48 -5.08 -18.42
C PRO A 225 12.56 -5.54 -17.42
N LEU A 226 12.33 -5.38 -16.11
CA LEU A 226 13.18 -5.94 -15.05
C LEU A 226 12.88 -7.41 -14.74
N GLY A 227 11.84 -7.98 -15.31
CA GLY A 227 11.22 -9.21 -14.84
C GLY A 227 10.14 -8.95 -13.78
N ARG A 228 9.54 -10.03 -13.28
CA ARG A 228 8.58 -9.98 -12.17
C ARG A 228 9.28 -9.50 -10.91
N VAL A 229 8.72 -8.46 -10.30
CA VAL A 229 9.24 -7.88 -9.06
C VAL A 229 8.31 -8.25 -7.92
N ILE A 230 8.87 -8.64 -6.77
CA ILE A 230 8.07 -8.96 -5.57
C ILE A 230 7.64 -7.66 -4.88
N ARG A 231 8.54 -6.69 -4.74
CA ARG A 231 8.29 -5.33 -4.25
C ARG A 231 9.26 -4.36 -4.91
N MET A 232 8.77 -3.21 -5.37
CA MET A 232 9.63 -2.18 -5.98
C MET A 232 10.06 -1.08 -5.00
N ARG A 233 9.38 -0.93 -3.86
CA ARG A 233 9.72 0.14 -2.90
C ARG A 233 10.93 -0.25 -2.05
N ALA A 234 11.87 0.68 -1.86
CA ALA A 234 12.94 0.52 -0.88
C ALA A 234 12.39 0.33 0.54
N GLN A 235 12.94 -0.64 1.27
CA GLN A 235 12.53 -0.95 2.64
C GLN A 235 13.69 -0.74 3.60
N ARG A 236 13.38 -0.33 4.83
CA ARG A 236 14.36 -0.17 5.93
C ARG A 236 14.76 -1.49 6.57
N THR A 237 14.89 -2.54 5.75
CA THR A 237 15.06 -3.93 6.18
C THR A 237 16.20 -4.64 5.47
N PHE A 238 16.88 -3.98 4.54
CA PHE A 238 17.97 -4.56 3.78
C PHE A 238 18.98 -3.50 3.36
N VAL A 239 20.26 -3.82 3.45
CA VAL A 239 21.35 -2.92 3.04
C VAL A 239 22.26 -3.66 2.06
N PRO A 240 22.30 -3.23 0.77
CA PRO A 240 23.25 -3.77 -0.19
C PRO A 240 24.69 -3.57 0.29
N THR A 241 25.58 -4.50 -0.05
CA THR A 241 26.99 -4.44 0.39
C THR A 241 27.99 -4.35 -0.76
N SER A 242 27.52 -4.29 -2.00
CA SER A 242 28.40 -4.24 -3.16
C SER A 242 29.27 -2.99 -3.21
N GLY A 243 30.43 -3.10 -3.85
CA GLY A 243 31.35 -1.97 -4.01
C GLY A 243 30.71 -0.79 -4.73
N PHE A 244 29.92 -1.06 -5.78
CA PHE A 244 29.22 -0.03 -6.54
C PHE A 244 28.14 0.70 -5.72
N PHE A 245 27.38 -0.03 -4.89
CA PHE A 245 26.45 0.61 -3.95
C PHE A 245 27.19 1.53 -2.98
N ARG A 246 28.26 1.05 -2.35
CA ARG A 246 29.08 1.82 -1.41
C ARG A 246 29.65 3.08 -2.07
N MET A 247 30.05 3.00 -3.35
CA MET A 247 30.51 4.17 -4.11
C MET A 247 29.41 5.22 -4.32
N GLU A 248 28.18 4.82 -4.66
CA GLU A 248 27.06 5.76 -4.82
C GLU A 248 26.64 6.37 -3.48
N LEU A 249 26.60 5.57 -2.40
CA LEU A 249 26.34 6.07 -1.04
C LEU A 249 27.41 7.06 -0.60
N ARG A 250 28.69 6.74 -0.81
CA ARG A 250 29.81 7.66 -0.53
C ARG A 250 29.64 9.00 -1.24
N ALA A 251 29.38 8.97 -2.55
CA ALA A 251 29.20 10.18 -3.35
C ALA A 251 28.00 11.01 -2.89
N TYR A 252 26.91 10.34 -2.49
CA TYR A 252 25.74 11.00 -1.93
C TYR A 252 26.05 11.69 -0.60
N LEU A 253 26.73 11.01 0.33
CA LEU A 253 27.10 11.57 1.62
C LEU A 253 28.04 12.77 1.48
N GLU A 254 29.03 12.66 0.59
CA GLU A 254 29.96 13.74 0.26
C GLU A 254 29.22 14.98 -0.30
N LEU A 255 28.25 14.76 -1.20
CA LEU A 255 27.45 15.83 -1.79
C LEU A 255 26.51 16.49 -0.77
N ARG A 256 25.79 15.68 0.03
CA ARG A 256 24.74 16.15 0.96
C ARG A 256 25.34 16.83 2.20
N TYR A 257 26.36 16.22 2.80
CA TYR A 257 26.85 16.62 4.12
C TYR A 257 28.19 17.37 4.09
N ARG A 258 28.94 17.30 2.97
CA ARG A 258 30.23 17.98 2.73
C ARG A 258 31.40 17.54 3.61
N THR A 259 31.16 17.10 4.84
CA THR A 259 32.18 16.69 5.82
C THR A 259 31.73 15.43 6.55
N VAL A 260 32.69 14.59 6.96
CA VAL A 260 32.46 13.34 7.70
C VAL A 260 31.78 13.65 9.04
N GLU A 261 32.20 14.69 9.74
CA GLU A 261 31.66 15.09 11.04
C GLU A 261 30.17 15.46 10.97
N THR A 262 29.74 16.03 9.84
CA THR A 262 28.32 16.37 9.63
C THR A 262 27.49 15.12 9.40
N VAL A 263 28.02 14.12 8.68
CA VAL A 263 27.37 12.80 8.57
C VAL A 263 27.27 12.15 9.94
N GLN A 264 28.37 12.12 10.70
CA GLN A 264 28.40 11.51 12.03
C GLN A 264 27.36 12.15 12.96
N ARG A 265 27.21 13.47 12.91
CA ARG A 265 26.18 14.20 13.68
C ARG A 265 24.77 13.89 13.19
N ALA A 266 24.53 13.84 11.87
CA ALA A 266 23.23 13.50 11.29
C ALA A 266 22.82 12.06 11.60
N TRP A 267 23.79 11.14 11.64
CA TRP A 267 23.57 9.73 12.01
C TRP A 267 23.55 9.52 13.52
N SER A 268 23.70 10.59 14.31
CA SER A 268 23.74 10.57 15.77
C SER A 268 24.73 9.53 16.32
N MET A 269 25.91 9.44 15.73
CA MET A 269 26.95 8.47 16.10
C MET A 269 28.12 9.10 16.84
N SER A 270 28.78 8.28 17.66
CA SER A 270 30.04 8.61 18.30
C SER A 270 31.11 7.66 17.77
N ALA A 271 31.89 8.09 16.77
CA ALA A 271 32.81 7.21 16.06
C ALA A 271 34.25 7.75 16.04
N SER A 272 35.07 7.30 17.01
CA SER A 272 36.52 7.42 16.91
C SER A 272 37.05 6.43 15.86
N GLY A 273 37.76 6.91 14.84
CA GLY A 273 38.42 6.06 13.84
C GLY A 273 37.72 5.92 12.49
N LEU A 274 36.59 6.61 12.26
CA LEU A 274 36.00 6.80 10.93
C LEU A 274 36.37 8.19 10.43
N SER A 275 37.28 8.28 9.46
CA SER A 275 37.82 9.58 8.99
C SER A 275 37.51 9.89 7.53
N SER A 276 36.79 9.01 6.84
CA SER A 276 36.48 9.15 5.42
C SER A 276 35.01 8.81 5.12
N PHE A 277 34.50 9.29 3.99
CA PHE A 277 33.16 8.91 3.51
C PHE A 277 33.12 7.44 3.10
N GLU A 278 34.25 6.89 2.65
CA GLU A 278 34.44 5.48 2.34
C GLU A 278 34.23 4.59 3.57
N ASP A 279 34.67 5.04 4.75
CA ASP A 279 34.44 4.30 5.99
C ASP A 279 32.96 4.29 6.38
N LEU A 280 32.29 5.45 6.23
CA LEU A 280 30.86 5.59 6.54
C LEU A 280 29.97 4.80 5.58
N ALA A 281 30.31 4.77 4.29
CA ALA A 281 29.52 4.09 3.26
C ALA A 281 29.50 2.56 3.37
N LYS A 282 30.36 1.97 4.22
CA LYS A 282 30.36 0.52 4.51
C LYS A 282 29.38 0.13 5.59
N LEU A 283 28.91 1.10 6.39
CA LEU A 283 28.20 0.82 7.62
C LEU A 283 26.76 0.36 7.37
N VAL A 284 26.36 -0.66 8.12
CA VAL A 284 25.02 -1.24 8.11
C VAL A 284 24.36 -0.97 9.46
N PRO A 285 23.19 -0.29 9.53
CA PRO A 285 22.41 -0.20 10.76
C PRO A 285 21.94 -1.58 11.21
N LEU A 286 22.01 -1.83 12.52
CA LEU A 286 21.52 -3.06 13.15
C LEU A 286 20.11 -2.92 13.73
N TRP A 287 19.34 -1.93 13.30
CA TRP A 287 17.95 -1.73 13.71
C TRP A 287 17.05 -1.47 12.51
N SER A 288 15.82 -1.95 12.60
CA SER A 288 14.69 -1.53 11.78
C SER A 288 13.52 -1.35 12.72
N GLY A 289 12.79 -0.24 12.60
CA GLY A 289 11.70 0.08 13.52
C GLY A 289 12.18 0.21 14.97
N SER A 290 11.50 -0.48 15.88
CA SER A 290 11.74 -0.40 17.33
C SER A 290 12.63 -1.51 17.87
N ARG A 291 12.94 -2.52 17.06
CA ARG A 291 13.77 -3.67 17.43
C ARG A 291 15.17 -3.57 16.84
N GLY A 292 16.10 -4.32 17.42
CA GLY A 292 17.50 -4.38 16.99
C GLY A 292 18.44 -3.66 17.95
N LEU A 293 19.65 -3.40 17.46
CA LEU A 293 20.74 -2.82 18.24
C LEU A 293 21.00 -1.40 17.78
N SER A 294 21.21 -0.48 18.72
CA SER A 294 21.56 0.91 18.44
C SER A 294 23.06 1.04 18.09
N LEU A 295 23.46 0.28 17.06
CA LEU A 295 24.81 0.08 16.57
C LEU A 295 24.80 0.10 15.05
N LEU A 296 25.84 0.69 14.46
CA LEU A 296 26.21 0.47 13.08
C LEU A 296 27.31 -0.58 13.00
N LEU A 297 27.27 -1.42 11.97
CA LEU A 297 28.20 -2.51 11.74
C LEU A 297 28.99 -2.26 10.46
N ASP A 298 30.31 -2.38 10.52
CA ASP A 298 31.12 -2.67 9.34
C ASP A 298 31.09 -4.20 9.10
N PRO A 299 30.43 -4.68 8.04
CA PRO A 299 30.26 -6.12 7.80
C PRO A 299 31.56 -6.83 7.36
N ASP A 300 32.60 -6.07 7.00
CA ASP A 300 33.88 -6.62 6.55
C ASP A 300 34.81 -6.85 7.76
N SER A 301 34.96 -5.82 8.62
CA SER A 301 35.78 -5.92 9.84
C SER A 301 35.04 -6.48 11.04
N GLY A 302 33.71 -6.45 11.01
CA GLY A 302 32.84 -6.82 12.13
C GLY A 302 32.85 -5.82 13.29
N LYS A 303 33.45 -4.64 13.11
CA LYS A 303 33.47 -3.56 14.10
C LYS A 303 32.11 -2.90 14.20
N THR A 304 31.71 -2.54 15.42
CA THR A 304 30.46 -1.82 15.68
C THR A 304 30.70 -0.42 16.21
N TYR A 305 29.80 0.50 15.89
CA TYR A 305 29.85 1.90 16.26
C TYR A 305 28.52 2.31 16.91
N PRO A 306 28.52 2.82 18.15
CA PRO A 306 27.30 3.29 18.81
C PRO A 306 26.64 4.48 18.11
N CYS A 307 25.31 4.46 18.07
CA CYS A 307 24.51 5.56 17.54
C CYS A 307 23.14 5.65 18.22
N GLU A 308 22.48 6.81 18.14
CA GLU A 308 21.10 6.98 18.60
C GLU A 308 20.10 6.67 17.47
N SER A 309 19.57 5.44 17.45
CA SER A 309 18.73 4.91 16.36
C SER A 309 17.52 5.78 16.01
N ARG A 310 16.81 6.32 17.02
CA ARG A 310 15.60 7.15 16.85
C ARG A 310 15.84 8.52 16.21
N ARG A 311 17.09 9.02 16.26
CA ARG A 311 17.47 10.34 15.73
C ARG A 311 18.41 10.26 14.54
N SER A 312 18.76 9.05 14.11
CA SER A 312 19.71 8.82 13.04
C SER A 312 19.06 8.97 11.67
N ALA A 313 19.68 9.77 10.79
CA ALA A 313 19.25 9.94 9.41
C ALA A 313 19.70 8.83 8.45
N ILE A 314 20.44 7.80 8.93
CA ILE A 314 21.07 6.79 8.05
C ILE A 314 20.05 6.06 7.17
N TRP A 315 18.89 5.70 7.71
CA TRP A 315 17.86 5.02 6.93
C TRP A 315 17.27 5.90 5.84
N ASP A 316 17.11 7.21 6.10
CA ASP A 316 16.64 8.16 5.09
C ASP A 316 17.67 8.31 3.96
N ASP A 317 18.96 8.34 4.30
CA ASP A 317 20.05 8.42 3.34
C ASP A 317 20.14 7.15 2.47
N LEU A 318 20.05 5.96 3.10
CA LEU A 318 20.02 4.68 2.39
C LEU A 318 18.82 4.58 1.45
N GLU A 319 17.62 4.90 1.93
CA GLU A 319 16.39 4.89 1.13
C GLU A 319 16.49 5.86 -0.06
N THR A 320 17.08 7.04 0.14
CA THR A 320 17.30 8.01 -0.94
C THR A 320 18.22 7.45 -2.02
N VAL A 321 19.39 6.89 -1.64
CA VAL A 321 20.37 6.36 -2.61
C VAL A 321 19.78 5.18 -3.39
N ILE A 322 19.09 4.26 -2.72
CA ILE A 322 18.42 3.13 -3.35
C ILE A 322 17.36 3.61 -4.35
N ASN A 323 16.47 4.52 -3.93
CA ASN A 323 15.40 5.04 -4.77
C ASN A 323 15.94 5.80 -5.99
N ASP A 324 17.00 6.60 -5.83
CA ASP A 324 17.67 7.32 -6.91
C ASP A 324 18.33 6.36 -7.90
N ALA A 325 18.98 5.30 -7.41
CA ALA A 325 19.57 4.27 -8.25
C ALA A 325 18.49 3.59 -9.10
N MET A 326 17.37 3.20 -8.49
CA MET A 326 16.23 2.60 -9.18
C MET A 326 15.70 3.49 -10.31
N VAL A 327 15.42 4.78 -10.04
CA VAL A 327 14.93 5.72 -11.07
C VAL A 327 15.91 5.81 -12.24
N LYS A 328 17.21 5.99 -11.94
CA LYS A 328 18.26 6.14 -12.96
C LYS A 328 18.41 4.87 -13.80
N ARG A 329 18.48 3.70 -13.16
CA ARG A 329 18.68 2.42 -13.84
C ARG A 329 17.46 2.05 -14.68
N PHE A 330 16.26 2.18 -14.13
CA PHE A 330 15.02 1.90 -14.87
C PHE A 330 14.89 2.80 -16.11
N SER A 331 15.19 4.10 -15.98
CA SER A 331 15.19 5.02 -17.11
C SER A 331 16.17 4.61 -18.22
N ARG A 332 17.40 4.19 -17.85
CA ARG A 332 18.39 3.69 -18.81
C ARG A 332 17.95 2.41 -19.49
N LEU A 333 17.35 1.46 -18.76
CA LEU A 333 16.83 0.21 -19.32
C LEU A 333 15.74 0.49 -20.36
N THR A 334 14.74 1.31 -20.02
CA THR A 334 13.68 1.70 -20.95
C THR A 334 14.24 2.35 -22.22
N GLN A 335 15.20 3.26 -22.08
CA GLN A 335 15.86 3.89 -23.24
C GLN A 335 16.65 2.88 -24.08
N ALA A 336 17.33 1.92 -23.45
CA ALA A 336 18.11 0.91 -24.15
C ALA A 336 17.22 -0.07 -24.92
N ILE A 337 16.11 -0.51 -24.32
CA ILE A 337 15.10 -1.34 -24.98
C ILE A 337 14.56 -0.62 -26.22
N LYS A 338 14.16 0.65 -26.08
CA LYS A 338 13.63 1.45 -27.20
C LYS A 338 14.62 1.65 -28.35
N LYS A 339 15.93 1.55 -28.11
CA LYS A 339 16.94 1.58 -29.18
C LYS A 339 16.99 0.28 -29.99
N VAL A 340 16.55 -0.83 -29.42
CA VAL A 340 16.51 -2.15 -30.08
C VAL A 340 15.13 -2.41 -30.68
N CYS A 341 14.08 -2.22 -29.89
CA CYS A 341 12.69 -2.34 -30.29
C CYS A 341 11.88 -1.17 -29.71
N ASN A 342 11.62 -0.16 -30.54
CA ASN A 342 10.90 1.03 -30.09
C ASN A 342 9.40 0.77 -30.05
N VAL A 343 8.95 0.12 -28.97
CA VAL A 343 7.56 -0.11 -28.59
C VAL A 343 7.30 0.46 -27.19
N PRO A 344 6.03 0.62 -26.76
CA PRO A 344 5.70 0.96 -25.38
C PRO A 344 6.35 0.00 -24.38
N VAL A 345 6.98 0.54 -23.34
CA VAL A 345 7.57 -0.23 -22.23
C VAL A 345 6.80 0.09 -20.95
N ILE A 346 6.19 -0.92 -20.33
CA ILE A 346 5.41 -0.80 -19.10
C ILE A 346 5.91 -1.74 -18.00
N GLN A 347 5.59 -1.41 -16.75
CA GLN A 347 5.91 -2.20 -15.57
C GLN A 347 4.62 -2.39 -14.77
N ASP A 348 4.37 -3.62 -14.32
CA ASP A 348 3.30 -3.88 -13.36
C ASP A 348 3.56 -3.11 -12.07
N TRP A 349 2.52 -2.47 -11.56
CA TRP A 349 2.59 -1.70 -10.33
C TRP A 349 2.78 -2.65 -9.14
N GLU A 350 3.83 -2.40 -8.34
CA GLU A 350 4.20 -3.21 -7.17
C GLU A 350 4.45 -2.30 -5.95
N GLY A 351 3.40 -1.55 -5.57
CA GLY A 351 3.42 -0.57 -4.48
C GLY A 351 3.82 0.83 -4.93
N TRP A 352 3.80 1.80 -4.02
CA TRP A 352 4.24 3.17 -4.29
C TRP A 352 5.78 3.22 -4.40
N ALA A 353 6.33 3.20 -5.62
CA ALA A 353 7.77 3.07 -5.86
C ALA A 353 8.36 4.22 -6.71
N SER A 354 9.61 4.57 -6.43
CA SER A 354 10.27 5.74 -7.04
C SER A 354 10.31 5.75 -8.58
N PRO A 355 10.42 4.62 -9.32
CA PRO A 355 10.50 4.66 -10.78
C PRO A 355 9.27 5.25 -11.48
N TYR A 356 8.10 5.23 -10.82
CA TYR A 356 6.84 5.76 -11.37
C TYR A 356 6.11 6.75 -10.45
N GLU A 357 6.58 6.97 -9.23
CA GLU A 357 6.09 8.05 -8.35
C GLU A 357 6.95 9.32 -8.47
N SER A 358 8.08 9.27 -9.18
CA SER A 358 8.91 10.44 -9.42
C SER A 358 8.31 11.38 -10.48
N GLY A 359 8.63 12.67 -10.40
CA GLY A 359 8.08 13.68 -11.31
C GLY A 359 8.48 13.55 -12.79
N ARG A 360 9.40 12.63 -13.14
CA ARG A 360 9.76 12.30 -14.52
C ARG A 360 9.85 10.79 -14.70
N VAL A 361 8.79 10.21 -15.24
CA VAL A 361 8.69 8.77 -15.46
C VAL A 361 9.19 8.39 -16.86
N ALA A 362 10.16 7.48 -16.93
CA ALA A 362 10.76 7.06 -18.20
C ALA A 362 9.91 6.04 -18.98
N MET A 363 9.09 5.26 -18.27
CA MET A 363 8.20 4.24 -18.83
C MET A 363 7.02 4.85 -19.57
N ASP A 364 6.43 4.07 -20.48
CA ASP A 364 5.28 4.53 -21.25
C ASP A 364 3.94 4.33 -20.55
N GLY A 365 3.92 3.54 -19.48
CA GLY A 365 2.71 3.21 -18.76
C GLY A 365 2.94 2.25 -17.60
N LEU A 366 1.85 1.89 -16.94
CA LEU A 366 1.81 0.93 -15.84
C LEU A 366 0.84 -0.21 -16.15
N GLY A 367 1.21 -1.40 -15.69
CA GLY A 367 0.36 -2.58 -15.68
C GLY A 367 -0.36 -2.76 -14.34
N ALA A 368 -1.53 -3.37 -14.37
CA ALA A 368 -2.27 -3.82 -13.20
C ALA A 368 -2.57 -5.31 -13.32
N ARG A 369 -2.23 -6.07 -12.27
CA ARG A 369 -2.75 -7.42 -12.06
C ARG A 369 -4.04 -7.31 -11.25
N VAL A 370 -5.14 -7.74 -11.83
CA VAL A 370 -6.50 -7.50 -11.33
C VAL A 370 -7.06 -8.79 -10.73
N ASP A 371 -7.30 -8.76 -9.42
CA ASP A 371 -7.68 -9.94 -8.60
C ASP A 371 -9.18 -10.28 -8.68
N GLY A 372 -9.75 -10.32 -9.88
CA GLY A 372 -11.15 -10.72 -10.11
C GLY A 372 -11.99 -9.71 -10.89
N LEU A 373 -13.28 -10.04 -11.06
CA LEU A 373 -14.19 -9.32 -11.96
C LEU A 373 -15.19 -8.40 -11.26
N SER A 374 -15.25 -8.38 -9.92
CA SER A 374 -16.20 -7.52 -9.22
C SER A 374 -15.73 -6.06 -9.19
N PRO A 375 -16.65 -5.08 -9.17
CA PRO A 375 -16.27 -3.66 -9.15
C PRO A 375 -15.36 -3.30 -7.96
N SER A 376 -15.55 -3.95 -6.80
CA SER A 376 -14.74 -3.71 -5.61
C SER A 376 -13.33 -4.28 -5.73
N LEU A 377 -13.16 -5.46 -6.32
CA LEU A 377 -11.84 -6.07 -6.55
C LEU A 377 -11.06 -5.30 -7.62
N ILE A 378 -11.75 -4.86 -8.68
CA ILE A 378 -11.18 -3.98 -9.71
C ILE A 378 -10.73 -2.66 -9.10
N ALA A 379 -11.59 -2.00 -8.31
CA ALA A 379 -11.23 -0.74 -7.66
C ALA A 379 -10.02 -0.90 -6.71
N ALA A 380 -9.92 -2.01 -5.99
CA ALA A 380 -8.82 -2.27 -5.07
C ALA A 380 -7.46 -2.50 -5.78
N SER A 381 -7.45 -3.26 -6.88
CA SER A 381 -6.22 -3.63 -7.61
C SER A 381 -5.82 -2.63 -8.70
N ALA A 382 -6.78 -2.06 -9.42
CA ALA A 382 -6.56 -1.13 -10.53
C ALA A 382 -6.56 0.35 -10.11
N GLY A 383 -7.22 0.69 -9.00
CA GLY A 383 -7.28 2.06 -8.46
C GLY A 383 -5.91 2.69 -8.16
N PRO A 384 -4.97 1.98 -7.48
CA PRO A 384 -3.63 2.49 -7.23
C PRO A 384 -2.84 2.79 -8.52
N VAL A 385 -3.02 1.98 -9.57
CA VAL A 385 -2.39 2.19 -10.88
C VAL A 385 -2.95 3.44 -11.58
N ALA A 386 -4.28 3.61 -11.56
CA ALA A 386 -4.95 4.82 -12.05
C ALA A 386 -4.47 6.06 -11.31
N SER A 387 -4.32 5.96 -9.98
CA SER A 387 -3.82 7.03 -9.13
C SER A 387 -2.39 7.43 -9.46
N SER A 388 -1.49 6.45 -9.57
CA SER A 388 -0.07 6.68 -9.92
C SER A 388 0.04 7.38 -11.27
N THR A 389 -0.60 6.81 -12.30
CA THR A 389 -0.50 7.33 -13.68
C THR A 389 -1.26 8.65 -13.89
N SER A 390 -2.20 9.02 -13.02
CA SER A 390 -2.89 10.32 -13.09
C SER A 390 -2.14 11.47 -12.44
N ARG A 391 -1.14 11.18 -11.61
CA ARG A 391 -0.19 12.17 -11.10
C ARG A 391 0.98 12.46 -12.06
N TRP A 392 1.11 11.71 -13.14
CA TRP A 392 2.17 11.94 -14.13
C TRP A 392 1.92 13.24 -14.91
N SER A 393 3.01 13.93 -15.26
CA SER A 393 2.95 15.15 -16.09
C SER A 393 2.56 14.87 -17.54
N GLU A 394 2.76 13.64 -18.02
CA GLU A 394 2.44 13.18 -19.36
C GLU A 394 1.50 11.97 -19.29
N SER A 395 0.60 11.84 -20.26
CA SER A 395 -0.32 10.70 -20.34
C SER A 395 0.46 9.38 -20.46
N GLY A 396 0.30 8.52 -19.46
CA GLY A 396 0.80 7.15 -19.46
C GLY A 396 -0.29 6.14 -19.83
N LEU A 397 0.12 5.09 -20.53
CA LEU A 397 -0.71 3.92 -20.82
C LEU A 397 -1.04 3.17 -19.53
N MET A 398 -2.26 2.63 -19.44
CA MET A 398 -2.67 1.75 -18.34
C MET A 398 -3.24 0.47 -18.93
N VAL A 399 -2.66 -0.66 -18.54
CA VAL A 399 -3.03 -2.00 -19.05
C VAL A 399 -3.37 -2.90 -17.87
N ALA A 400 -4.52 -3.57 -17.92
CA ALA A 400 -4.77 -4.72 -17.07
C ALA A 400 -3.99 -5.87 -17.69
N THR A 401 -2.73 -6.00 -17.28
CA THR A 401 -1.75 -6.95 -17.84
C THR A 401 -2.13 -8.39 -17.51
N GLU A 402 -2.96 -8.55 -16.49
CA GLU A 402 -3.53 -9.81 -16.07
C GLU A 402 -4.85 -9.56 -15.33
N VAL A 403 -5.91 -10.24 -15.74
CA VAL A 403 -7.19 -10.27 -15.04
C VAL A 403 -7.50 -11.72 -14.70
N ASP A 404 -7.52 -12.01 -13.40
CA ASP A 404 -7.83 -13.33 -12.85
C ASP A 404 -9.32 -13.46 -12.48
N GLY A 405 -9.69 -14.60 -11.89
CA GLY A 405 -11.06 -14.85 -11.41
C GLY A 405 -12.03 -15.33 -12.49
N LEU A 406 -11.52 -15.71 -13.67
CA LEU A 406 -12.30 -16.40 -14.69
C LEU A 406 -12.52 -17.86 -14.29
N GLY A 407 -13.78 -18.23 -14.05
CA GLY A 407 -14.16 -19.64 -13.97
C GLY A 407 -13.99 -20.37 -15.31
N SER A 408 -14.15 -21.68 -15.33
CA SER A 408 -14.01 -22.50 -16.55
C SER A 408 -15.05 -22.20 -17.64
N ALA A 409 -16.16 -21.56 -17.29
CA ALA A 409 -17.21 -21.10 -18.20
C ALA A 409 -17.66 -19.70 -17.78
N PRO A 410 -16.90 -18.66 -18.15
CA PRO A 410 -17.16 -17.31 -17.68
C PRO A 410 -18.43 -16.72 -18.32
N ASP A 411 -19.17 -15.94 -17.54
CA ASP A 411 -20.30 -15.16 -18.06
C ASP A 411 -19.79 -13.92 -18.82
N THR A 412 -20.06 -13.86 -20.12
CA THR A 412 -19.64 -12.76 -21.02
C THR A 412 -20.09 -11.38 -20.51
N ASN A 413 -21.25 -11.28 -19.85
CA ASN A 413 -21.72 -10.00 -19.30
C ASN A 413 -20.87 -9.53 -18.12
N SER A 414 -20.47 -10.44 -17.23
CA SER A 414 -19.57 -10.15 -16.12
C SER A 414 -18.20 -9.67 -16.60
N LEU A 415 -17.66 -10.27 -17.66
CA LEU A 415 -16.40 -9.83 -18.26
C LEU A 415 -16.53 -8.46 -18.92
N LEU A 416 -17.63 -8.22 -19.65
CA LEU A 416 -17.90 -6.92 -20.24
C LEU A 416 -18.02 -5.83 -19.15
N GLY A 417 -18.71 -6.12 -18.05
CA GLY A 417 -18.80 -5.21 -16.90
C GLY A 417 -17.42 -4.88 -16.32
N ALA A 418 -16.55 -5.89 -16.17
CA ALA A 418 -15.17 -5.67 -15.72
C ALA A 418 -14.36 -4.77 -16.67
N VAL A 419 -14.52 -4.96 -17.99
CA VAL A 419 -13.90 -4.09 -19.01
C VAL A 419 -14.45 -2.68 -18.93
N GLU A 420 -15.75 -2.49 -18.76
CA GLU A 420 -16.38 -1.17 -18.62
C GLU A 420 -15.89 -0.42 -17.37
N ASP A 421 -15.75 -1.13 -16.24
CA ASP A 421 -15.19 -0.58 -14.99
C ASP A 421 -13.74 -0.14 -15.18
N LEU A 422 -12.88 -1.00 -15.74
CA LEU A 422 -11.48 -0.70 -16.04
C LEU A 422 -11.35 0.45 -17.05
N LEU A 423 -12.16 0.46 -18.12
CA LEU A 423 -12.22 1.56 -19.09
C LEU A 423 -12.54 2.89 -18.41
N SER A 424 -13.47 2.88 -17.44
CA SER A 424 -13.86 4.08 -16.69
C SER A 424 -12.78 4.57 -15.72
N LEU A 425 -11.90 3.68 -15.26
CA LEU A 425 -10.65 3.99 -14.54
C LEU A 425 -9.51 4.47 -15.47
N GLY A 426 -9.74 4.48 -16.79
CA GLY A 426 -8.78 4.94 -17.79
C GLY A 426 -7.91 3.84 -18.40
N PHE A 427 -8.13 2.56 -18.09
CA PHE A 427 -7.37 1.46 -18.70
C PHE A 427 -7.70 1.31 -20.18
N ARG A 428 -6.70 1.00 -21.00
CA ARG A 428 -6.82 0.88 -22.47
C ARG A 428 -6.23 -0.41 -23.01
N GLY A 429 -5.93 -1.38 -22.17
CA GLY A 429 -5.55 -2.74 -22.55
C GLY A 429 -6.02 -3.73 -21.50
N PHE A 430 -6.49 -4.91 -21.94
CA PHE A 430 -7.11 -5.91 -21.08
C PHE A 430 -6.64 -7.30 -21.48
N TYR A 431 -5.93 -7.99 -20.60
CA TYR A 431 -5.46 -9.35 -20.82
C TYR A 431 -5.99 -10.26 -19.73
N PHE A 432 -6.78 -11.25 -20.14
CA PHE A 432 -7.46 -12.18 -19.26
C PHE A 432 -6.66 -13.48 -19.16
N ARG A 433 -6.45 -14.00 -17.95
CA ARG A 433 -5.84 -15.32 -17.82
C ARG A 433 -6.78 -16.38 -18.40
N ALA A 434 -6.35 -17.01 -19.49
CA ALA A 434 -7.18 -17.93 -20.23
C ALA A 434 -6.71 -19.38 -20.05
N SER A 435 -7.62 -20.24 -19.59
CA SER A 435 -7.42 -21.69 -19.61
C SER A 435 -8.64 -22.36 -20.23
N GLY A 436 -8.48 -22.96 -21.39
CA GLY A 436 -9.53 -23.69 -22.09
C GLY A 436 -10.33 -22.87 -23.11
N ARG A 437 -11.03 -23.59 -23.98
CA ARG A 437 -11.67 -23.04 -25.19
C ARG A 437 -12.84 -22.09 -24.89
N SER A 438 -13.68 -22.42 -23.92
CA SER A 438 -14.82 -21.59 -23.50
C SER A 438 -14.41 -20.19 -23.06
N VAL A 439 -13.30 -20.08 -22.33
CA VAL A 439 -12.75 -18.80 -21.87
C VAL A 439 -12.26 -17.98 -23.06
N LEU A 440 -11.55 -18.61 -24.01
CA LEU A 440 -11.07 -17.95 -25.23
C LEU A 440 -12.24 -17.43 -26.09
N GLU A 441 -13.30 -18.23 -26.27
CA GLU A 441 -14.49 -17.82 -27.03
C GLU A 441 -15.20 -16.62 -26.38
N ALA A 442 -15.29 -16.57 -25.04
CA ALA A 442 -15.85 -15.42 -24.32
C ALA A 442 -15.01 -14.15 -24.51
N ILE A 443 -13.68 -14.26 -24.48
CA ILE A 443 -12.76 -13.14 -24.73
C ILE A 443 -12.95 -12.59 -26.16
N VAL A 444 -13.05 -13.47 -27.17
CA VAL A 444 -13.26 -13.06 -28.57
C VAL A 444 -14.56 -12.26 -28.74
N GLN A 445 -15.67 -12.72 -28.17
CA GLN A 445 -16.95 -12.03 -28.26
C GLN A 445 -16.89 -10.59 -27.71
N ILE A 446 -16.14 -10.38 -26.63
CA ILE A 446 -16.01 -9.06 -26.01
C ILE A 446 -15.03 -8.19 -26.79
N ALA A 447 -13.94 -8.78 -27.32
CA ALA A 447 -12.97 -8.06 -28.12
C ALA A 447 -13.62 -7.40 -29.35
N GLU A 448 -14.51 -8.11 -30.05
CA GLU A 448 -15.26 -7.58 -31.20
C GLU A 448 -16.12 -6.37 -30.82
N ARG A 449 -16.77 -6.42 -29.65
CA ARG A 449 -17.61 -5.34 -29.13
C ARG A 449 -16.79 -4.11 -28.73
N VAL A 450 -15.63 -4.31 -28.09
CA VAL A 450 -14.75 -3.21 -27.67
C VAL A 450 -14.07 -2.54 -28.86
N GLN A 451 -13.61 -3.33 -29.85
CA GLN A 451 -12.93 -2.80 -31.03
C GLN A 451 -13.85 -1.97 -31.94
N SER A 452 -15.16 -2.21 -31.92
CA SER A 452 -16.13 -1.45 -32.71
C SER A 452 -16.57 -0.12 -32.06
N ASP A 453 -16.25 0.13 -30.78
CA ASP A 453 -16.62 1.35 -30.07
C ASP A 453 -15.50 2.41 -30.13
N THR A 454 -15.60 3.31 -31.11
CA THR A 454 -14.65 4.44 -31.26
C THR A 454 -14.74 5.48 -30.12
N SER A 455 -15.83 5.49 -29.33
CA SER A 455 -16.01 6.44 -28.22
C SER A 455 -15.07 6.17 -27.04
N LEU A 456 -14.50 4.97 -26.94
CA LEU A 456 -13.58 4.58 -25.87
C LEU A 456 -12.35 5.49 -25.79
N SER A 457 -11.91 5.99 -26.95
CA SER A 457 -10.78 6.91 -27.08
C SER A 457 -11.03 8.31 -26.56
N LEU A 458 -12.30 8.68 -26.30
CA LEU A 458 -12.70 10.00 -25.80
C LEU A 458 -12.92 9.99 -24.28
N ARG A 459 -12.99 8.81 -23.67
CA ARG A 459 -13.23 8.68 -22.23
C ARG A 459 -11.98 9.07 -21.47
N THR A 460 -12.13 9.85 -20.42
CA THR A 460 -11.11 10.13 -19.42
C THR A 460 -11.78 10.24 -18.05
N PHE A 461 -11.00 10.30 -16.98
CA PHE A 461 -11.50 10.51 -15.64
C PHE A 461 -10.78 11.67 -14.95
N GLN A 462 -11.44 12.24 -13.95
CA GLN A 462 -10.83 13.18 -13.01
C GLN A 462 -10.52 12.45 -11.72
N ALA A 463 -9.36 12.71 -11.11
CA ALA A 463 -9.01 12.10 -9.84
C ALA A 463 -9.39 13.01 -8.66
N LEU A 464 -10.12 12.47 -7.69
CA LEU A 464 -10.14 12.99 -6.33
C LEU A 464 -9.31 12.05 -5.47
N TYR A 465 -8.21 12.54 -4.89
CA TYR A 465 -7.33 11.68 -4.09
C TYR A 465 -7.75 11.60 -2.62
N TYR A 466 -7.49 10.48 -1.97
CA TYR A 466 -7.51 10.38 -0.50
C TYR A 466 -6.24 9.69 -0.01
N PRO A 467 -5.70 10.06 1.17
CA PRO A 467 -4.55 9.37 1.73
C PRO A 467 -4.98 7.96 2.17
N GLU A 468 -4.12 6.95 2.04
CA GLU A 468 -4.46 5.56 2.44
C GLU A 468 -4.94 5.45 3.89
N SER A 469 -4.42 6.31 4.79
CA SER A 469 -4.83 6.40 6.20
C SER A 469 -6.28 6.82 6.40
N ALA A 470 -6.93 7.39 5.38
CA ALA A 470 -8.34 7.78 5.40
C ALA A 470 -9.28 6.75 4.76
N ALA A 471 -8.75 5.63 4.26
CA ALA A 471 -9.58 4.54 3.75
C ALA A 471 -10.57 4.08 4.84
N TYR A 472 -11.84 4.00 4.47
CA TYR A 472 -12.99 3.98 5.36
C TYR A 472 -13.05 5.22 6.30
N PRO A 473 -13.90 6.20 5.99
CA PRO A 473 -15.05 6.14 5.07
C PRO A 473 -14.71 6.45 3.61
N ALA A 474 -13.47 6.87 3.28
CA ALA A 474 -13.06 7.02 1.89
C ALA A 474 -12.95 5.66 1.21
N VAL A 475 -13.41 5.56 -0.04
CA VAL A 475 -13.41 4.29 -0.77
C VAL A 475 -13.06 4.54 -2.23
N THR A 476 -12.26 3.64 -2.81
CA THR A 476 -12.01 3.67 -4.24
C THR A 476 -13.30 3.40 -4.99
N MET A 477 -13.85 4.40 -5.65
CA MET A 477 -15.09 4.26 -6.42
C MET A 477 -15.25 5.36 -7.45
N LYS A 478 -16.08 5.09 -8.45
CA LYS A 478 -16.55 6.10 -9.40
C LYS A 478 -17.47 7.09 -8.68
N LEU A 479 -17.26 8.37 -8.92
CA LEU A 479 -18.10 9.47 -8.49
C LEU A 479 -18.78 10.12 -9.72
N PRO A 480 -19.85 10.91 -9.53
CA PRO A 480 -20.42 11.73 -10.61
C PRO A 480 -19.40 12.71 -11.21
N GLY A 481 -19.77 13.38 -12.31
CA GLY A 481 -18.89 14.36 -12.97
C GLY A 481 -17.65 13.76 -13.65
N GLY A 482 -17.60 12.43 -13.81
CA GLY A 482 -16.43 11.72 -14.36
C GLY A 482 -15.28 11.58 -13.36
N TYR A 483 -15.53 11.79 -12.07
CA TYR A 483 -14.53 11.61 -11.03
C TYR A 483 -14.35 10.13 -10.67
N TRP A 484 -13.13 9.80 -10.27
CA TRP A 484 -12.80 8.63 -9.48
C TRP A 484 -12.18 9.07 -8.18
N TRP A 485 -12.66 8.49 -7.08
CA TRP A 485 -12.05 8.66 -5.78
C TRP A 485 -10.92 7.63 -5.66
N LEU A 486 -9.68 8.07 -5.56
CA LEU A 486 -8.49 7.21 -5.69
C LEU A 486 -7.55 7.32 -4.48
N PRO A 487 -6.94 6.20 -4.03
CA PRO A 487 -5.98 6.22 -2.93
C PRO A 487 -4.67 6.87 -3.38
N SER A 488 -3.93 7.49 -2.47
CA SER A 488 -2.63 8.11 -2.75
C SER A 488 -1.66 7.92 -1.59
N PRO A 489 -0.34 7.81 -1.87
CA PRO A 489 0.70 7.72 -0.84
C PRO A 489 0.96 9.07 -0.13
N ALA A 490 0.34 10.15 -0.60
CA ALA A 490 0.49 11.47 0.01
C ALA A 490 0.05 11.45 1.48
N PRO A 491 0.67 12.29 2.33
CA PRO A 491 0.30 12.37 3.72
C PRO A 491 -1.09 12.99 3.88
N GLY A 492 -1.70 12.71 5.02
CA GLY A 492 -3.06 13.10 5.32
C GLY A 492 -3.67 12.14 6.33
N ASP A 493 -4.84 12.50 6.83
CA ASP A 493 -5.49 11.77 7.92
C ASP A 493 -7.01 11.83 7.80
N ARG A 494 -7.67 10.78 8.28
CA ARG A 494 -9.10 10.82 8.57
C ARG A 494 -9.38 11.84 9.69
N ILE A 495 -10.51 12.52 9.58
CA ILE A 495 -11.02 13.44 10.60
C ILE A 495 -12.26 12.81 11.24
N ASP A 496 -12.29 12.71 12.57
CA ASP A 496 -13.51 12.32 13.31
C ASP A 496 -14.45 13.52 13.46
N LEU A 497 -15.55 13.52 12.72
CA LEU A 497 -16.61 14.52 12.79
C LEU A 497 -17.90 13.99 13.44
N GLY A 498 -17.82 12.88 14.19
CA GLY A 498 -19.00 12.24 14.77
C GLY A 498 -19.66 11.25 13.80
N ARG A 499 -20.98 11.08 13.92
CA ARG A 499 -21.69 9.99 13.22
C ARG A 499 -22.20 10.37 11.85
N SER A 500 -22.54 11.65 11.68
CA SER A 500 -23.27 12.12 10.50
C SER A 500 -22.35 12.71 9.43
N PHE A 501 -21.14 13.12 9.78
CA PHE A 501 -20.20 13.77 8.88
C PHE A 501 -18.90 12.99 8.80
N PHE A 502 -18.28 13.06 7.63
CA PHE A 502 -17.05 12.37 7.31
C PHE A 502 -16.12 13.35 6.63
N ALA A 503 -14.84 13.30 6.98
CA ALA A 503 -13.84 14.11 6.32
C ALA A 503 -12.46 13.47 6.37
N TYR A 504 -11.60 13.92 5.47
CA TYR A 504 -10.17 13.67 5.52
C TYR A 504 -9.41 14.90 5.03
N ARG A 505 -8.19 15.04 5.52
CA ARG A 505 -7.21 15.99 5.00
C ARG A 505 -6.31 15.28 4.00
N PHE A 506 -6.04 15.93 2.88
CA PHE A 506 -5.07 15.50 1.89
C PHE A 506 -3.98 16.57 1.77
N ALA A 507 -2.72 16.18 1.94
CA ALA A 507 -1.58 17.09 2.08
C ALA A 507 -0.46 16.74 1.09
N GLU A 508 -0.74 16.86 -0.20
CA GLU A 508 0.31 16.80 -1.23
C GLU A 508 0.78 18.22 -1.57
N PRO A 509 2.09 18.50 -1.64
CA PRO A 509 2.59 19.83 -2.01
C PRO A 509 1.96 20.33 -3.32
N GLY A 510 1.29 21.49 -3.27
CA GLY A 510 0.58 22.07 -4.42
C GLY A 510 -0.84 21.54 -4.65
N ASN A 511 -1.28 20.53 -3.91
CA ASN A 511 -2.63 19.98 -3.96
C ASN A 511 -3.15 19.65 -2.57
N GLU A 512 -3.27 20.67 -1.72
CA GLU A 512 -3.78 20.53 -0.35
C GLU A 512 -5.30 20.81 -0.32
N PHE A 513 -6.05 19.96 0.39
CA PHE A 513 -7.48 20.16 0.60
C PHE A 513 -8.03 19.35 1.78
N VAL A 514 -9.22 19.74 2.24
CA VAL A 514 -10.08 18.92 3.08
C VAL A 514 -11.28 18.48 2.23
N ALA A 515 -11.60 17.19 2.26
CA ALA A 515 -12.83 16.68 1.67
C ALA A 515 -13.82 16.38 2.79
N LEU A 516 -15.08 16.81 2.63
CA LEU A 516 -16.13 16.68 3.64
C LEU A 516 -17.46 16.25 3.02
N TRP A 517 -18.16 15.30 3.63
CA TRP A 517 -19.48 14.83 3.19
C TRP A 517 -20.31 14.30 4.36
N THR A 518 -21.59 13.99 4.11
CA THR A 518 -22.52 13.41 5.09
C THR A 518 -23.20 12.16 4.53
N ARG A 519 -23.76 11.28 5.37
CA ARG A 519 -24.66 10.21 4.86
C ARG A 519 -26.09 10.69 4.62
N GLY A 520 -26.45 11.87 5.13
CA GLY A 520 -27.78 12.45 5.00
C GLY A 520 -28.06 13.08 3.63
N PRO A 521 -29.30 13.53 3.38
CA PRO A 521 -29.62 14.31 2.20
C PRO A 521 -28.81 15.61 2.17
N ALA A 522 -28.60 16.14 0.96
CA ALA A 522 -27.92 17.42 0.81
C ALA A 522 -28.66 18.53 1.57
N GLY A 523 -27.90 19.34 2.31
CA GLY A 523 -28.45 20.39 3.16
C GLY A 523 -27.52 21.60 3.28
N ARG A 524 -28.11 22.72 3.67
CA ARG A 524 -27.37 23.95 3.94
C ARG A 524 -26.74 23.87 5.33
N ILE A 525 -25.42 23.71 5.38
CA ILE A 525 -24.67 23.48 6.61
C ILE A 525 -23.71 24.66 6.85
N LYS A 526 -23.68 25.18 8.08
CA LYS A 526 -22.64 26.11 8.53
C LYS A 526 -21.39 25.30 8.90
N LEU A 527 -20.28 25.55 8.20
CA LEU A 527 -18.96 25.06 8.56
C LEU A 527 -18.24 26.15 9.36
N ARG A 528 -17.77 25.80 10.56
CA ARG A 528 -17.04 26.70 11.47
C ARG A 528 -15.56 26.71 11.09
N PHE A 529 -15.02 27.92 10.99
CA PHE A 529 -13.61 28.23 10.67
C PHE A 529 -13.15 29.42 11.51
N LEU A 530 -11.85 29.49 11.76
CA LEU A 530 -11.19 30.68 12.29
C LEU A 530 -11.01 31.74 11.20
N ASP A 531 -10.55 31.34 10.01
CA ASP A 531 -10.39 32.22 8.84
C ASP A 531 -11.08 31.62 7.60
N SER A 532 -12.01 32.37 7.02
CA SER A 532 -12.77 31.95 5.85
C SER A 532 -12.46 32.74 4.57
N LYS A 533 -11.52 33.70 4.60
CA LYS A 533 -11.34 34.68 3.52
C LYS A 533 -10.88 34.08 2.19
N ASN A 534 -10.07 33.02 2.24
CA ASN A 534 -9.43 32.44 1.06
C ASN A 534 -9.94 31.02 0.74
N LEU A 535 -11.09 30.63 1.30
CA LEU A 535 -11.64 29.30 1.10
C LEU A 535 -12.31 29.17 -0.27
N THR A 536 -12.05 28.05 -0.94
CA THR A 536 -12.81 27.64 -2.11
C THR A 536 -13.52 26.32 -1.84
N PHE A 537 -14.69 26.16 -2.45
CA PHE A 537 -15.58 25.01 -2.27
C PHE A 537 -15.94 24.44 -3.64
N GLN A 538 -15.77 23.14 -3.82
CA GLN A 538 -16.05 22.46 -5.08
C GLN A 538 -16.79 21.14 -4.82
N ALA A 539 -17.97 20.98 -5.39
CA ALA A 539 -18.69 19.70 -5.39
C ALA A 539 -18.20 18.84 -6.57
N VAL A 540 -17.98 17.54 -6.32
CA VAL A 540 -17.47 16.60 -7.35
C VAL A 540 -18.47 16.31 -8.47
N ASP A 541 -19.76 16.53 -8.24
CA ASP A 541 -20.80 16.37 -9.26
C ASP A 541 -21.01 17.64 -10.12
N GLY A 542 -20.24 18.70 -9.85
CA GLY A 542 -20.33 19.98 -10.56
C GLY A 542 -21.48 20.88 -10.09
N THR A 543 -22.25 20.48 -9.08
CA THR A 543 -23.28 21.36 -8.50
C THR A 543 -22.63 22.56 -7.79
N ASP A 544 -23.31 23.72 -7.78
CA ASP A 544 -22.81 24.90 -7.07
C ASP A 544 -22.98 24.71 -5.55
N PRO A 545 -21.88 24.67 -4.76
CA PRO A 545 -21.96 24.57 -3.31
C PRO A 545 -22.53 25.85 -2.66
N ASN A 546 -22.61 26.95 -3.40
CA ASN A 546 -23.18 28.25 -3.03
C ASN A 546 -22.60 28.80 -1.70
N PRO A 547 -21.28 28.94 -1.53
CA PRO A 547 -20.69 29.33 -0.25
C PRO A 547 -21.06 30.77 0.15
N LYS A 548 -21.50 30.97 1.40
CA LYS A 548 -21.83 32.28 1.96
C LYS A 548 -21.07 32.51 3.27
N ASN A 549 -20.19 33.50 3.28
CA ASN A 549 -19.51 33.93 4.51
C ASN A 549 -20.54 34.43 5.53
N VAL A 550 -20.47 33.90 6.74
CA VAL A 550 -21.29 34.29 7.89
C VAL A 550 -20.40 34.49 9.11
N ARG A 551 -20.96 35.00 10.20
CA ARG A 551 -20.18 35.16 11.44
C ARG A 551 -19.70 33.80 11.96
N GLY A 552 -18.39 33.65 12.08
CA GLY A 552 -17.73 32.46 12.62
C GLY A 552 -17.77 31.24 11.70
N GLY A 553 -17.88 31.43 10.38
CA GLY A 553 -17.82 30.33 9.42
C GLY A 553 -18.39 30.64 8.03
N VAL A 554 -18.68 29.57 7.28
CA VAL A 554 -19.26 29.63 5.94
C VAL A 554 -20.48 28.71 5.89
N GLU A 555 -21.60 29.20 5.39
CA GLU A 555 -22.73 28.34 5.03
C GLU A 555 -22.54 27.80 3.62
N VAL A 556 -22.66 26.49 3.45
CA VAL A 556 -22.41 25.79 2.18
C VAL A 556 -23.32 24.57 2.06
N ASN A 557 -23.61 24.13 0.84
CA ASN A 557 -24.35 22.91 0.60
C ASN A 557 -23.42 21.70 0.80
N VAL A 558 -23.80 20.79 1.70
CA VAL A 558 -23.07 19.53 1.98
C VAL A 558 -24.02 18.37 1.75
N GLY A 559 -23.59 17.36 1.01
CA GLY A 559 -24.38 16.16 0.70
C GLY A 559 -23.56 14.86 0.80
N PRO A 560 -24.03 13.78 0.15
CA PRO A 560 -23.40 12.47 0.22
C PRO A 560 -22.11 12.32 -0.58
N LEU A 561 -21.82 13.28 -1.45
CA LEU A 561 -20.59 13.31 -2.23
C LEU A 561 -19.57 14.24 -1.59
N PRO A 562 -18.25 13.95 -1.72
CA PRO A 562 -17.20 14.82 -1.18
C PRO A 562 -17.32 16.26 -1.69
N LEU A 563 -17.42 17.20 -0.75
CA LEU A 563 -17.18 18.62 -0.96
C LEU A 563 -15.70 18.90 -0.72
N VAL A 564 -14.99 19.36 -1.75
CA VAL A 564 -13.56 19.69 -1.67
C VAL A 564 -13.40 21.14 -1.22
N ILE A 565 -12.62 21.35 -0.16
CA ILE A 565 -12.37 22.63 0.48
C ILE A 565 -10.88 22.93 0.39
N ARG A 566 -10.50 24.06 -0.22
CA ARG A 566 -9.09 24.48 -0.37
C ARG A 566 -8.84 25.83 0.30
N GLY A 567 -7.56 26.18 0.44
CA GLY A 567 -7.13 27.45 1.03
C GLY A 567 -7.07 27.43 2.55
N THR A 568 -7.13 26.25 3.18
CA THR A 568 -7.00 26.09 4.64
C THR A 568 -6.34 24.77 5.01
N GLN A 569 -5.61 24.81 6.13
CA GLN A 569 -5.12 23.65 6.87
C GLN A 569 -5.94 23.38 8.14
N GLU A 570 -6.89 24.27 8.44
CA GLU A 570 -7.84 24.12 9.54
C GLU A 570 -8.88 23.05 9.21
N ILE A 571 -9.31 22.32 10.23
CA ILE A 571 -10.38 21.33 10.11
C ILE A 571 -11.74 22.06 10.14
N PRO A 572 -12.53 22.06 9.04
CA PRO A 572 -13.89 22.59 9.04
C PRO A 572 -14.79 21.78 9.97
N ILE A 573 -15.46 22.45 10.91
CA ILE A 573 -16.40 21.78 11.83
C ILE A 573 -17.83 22.07 11.40
N PRO A 574 -18.62 21.09 10.95
CA PRO A 574 -20.05 21.25 10.74
C PRO A 574 -20.75 21.64 12.04
N GLU A 575 -21.54 22.71 12.02
CA GLU A 575 -22.34 23.14 13.18
C GLU A 575 -23.22 22.01 13.73
N PRO A 576 -23.88 21.16 12.92
CA PRO A 576 -24.64 20.04 13.46
C PRO A 576 -23.75 18.97 14.13
N ALA A 577 -22.51 18.77 13.67
CA ALA A 577 -21.57 17.86 14.32
C ALA A 577 -21.11 18.39 15.69
N TYR A 578 -20.90 19.72 15.78
CA TYR A 578 -20.67 20.41 17.05
C TYR A 578 -21.84 20.23 18.01
N GLN A 579 -23.07 20.48 17.55
CA GLN A 579 -24.28 20.31 18.36
C GLN A 579 -24.50 18.85 18.78
N GLU A 580 -24.24 17.89 17.87
CA GLU A 580 -24.27 16.46 18.16
C GLU A 580 -23.29 16.13 19.29
N ALA A 581 -22.05 16.61 19.23
CA ALA A 581 -21.05 16.34 20.26
C ALA A 581 -21.46 16.88 21.64
N VAL A 582 -22.03 18.09 21.69
CA VAL A 582 -22.54 18.70 22.94
C VAL A 582 -23.71 17.89 23.50
N ALA A 583 -24.75 17.66 22.69
CA ALA A 583 -25.93 16.91 23.12
C ALA A 583 -25.57 15.48 23.55
N ARG A 584 -24.62 14.86 22.83
CA ARG A 584 -24.12 13.53 23.15
C ARG A 584 -23.39 13.52 24.49
N PHE A 585 -22.52 14.49 24.75
CA PHE A 585 -21.80 14.57 26.00
C PHE A 585 -22.76 14.78 27.18
N ASP A 586 -23.74 15.69 27.05
CA ASP A 586 -24.78 15.89 28.07
C ASP A 586 -25.53 14.60 28.40
N ALA A 587 -25.89 13.82 27.37
CA ALA A 587 -26.55 12.53 27.55
C ALA A 587 -25.65 11.47 28.24
N LEU A 588 -24.33 11.51 27.99
CA LEU A 588 -23.37 10.66 28.70
C LEU A 588 -23.21 11.08 30.17
N LEU A 589 -23.27 12.39 30.49
CA LEU A 589 -23.22 12.87 31.86
C LEU A 589 -24.43 12.37 32.68
N LEU A 590 -25.63 12.39 32.09
CA LEU A 590 -26.83 11.82 32.73
C LEU A 590 -26.67 10.33 32.99
N ALA A 591 -26.16 9.57 32.01
CA ALA A 591 -25.90 8.15 32.17
C ALA A 591 -24.80 7.86 33.22
N ALA A 592 -23.79 8.73 33.32
CA ALA A 592 -22.75 8.63 34.35
C ALA A 592 -23.31 8.89 35.75
N GLU A 593 -24.18 9.89 35.90
CA GLU A 593 -24.87 10.17 37.16
C GLU A 593 -25.75 8.98 37.60
N GLU A 594 -26.57 8.44 36.68
CA GLU A 594 -27.40 7.27 36.94
C GLU A 594 -26.58 6.05 37.40
N ARG A 595 -25.40 5.86 36.78
CA ARG A 595 -24.49 4.75 37.09
C ARG A 595 -23.46 5.07 38.17
N ARG A 596 -23.50 6.27 38.75
CA ARG A 596 -22.54 6.76 39.76
C ARG A 596 -21.07 6.63 39.32
N ILE A 597 -20.80 6.94 38.07
CA ILE A 597 -19.44 6.99 37.51
C ILE A 597 -18.93 8.44 37.62
N ASP A 598 -17.72 8.62 38.15
CA ASP A 598 -17.07 9.93 38.24
C ASP A 598 -16.77 10.50 36.83
N ASP A 599 -17.41 11.64 36.55
CA ASP A 599 -17.34 12.40 35.30
C ASP A 599 -16.52 13.71 35.44
N THR A 600 -15.94 14.00 36.61
CA THR A 600 -15.38 15.32 36.96
C THR A 600 -14.33 15.81 35.96
N GLU A 601 -13.34 14.97 35.64
CA GLU A 601 -12.26 15.31 34.71
C GLU A 601 -12.78 15.50 33.28
N PHE A 602 -13.65 14.61 32.81
CA PHE A 602 -14.26 14.70 31.48
C PHE A 602 -15.03 16.00 31.32
N ARG A 603 -15.83 16.36 32.34
CA ARG A 603 -16.61 17.61 32.36
C ARG A 603 -15.70 18.84 32.32
N PHE A 604 -14.60 18.83 33.06
CA PHE A 604 -13.62 19.92 33.04
C PHE A 604 -13.00 20.11 31.66
N LEU A 605 -12.44 19.04 31.07
CA LEU A 605 -11.77 19.07 29.77
C LEU A 605 -12.74 19.44 28.64
N PHE A 606 -13.96 18.88 28.65
CA PHE A 606 -14.97 19.20 27.65
C PHE A 606 -15.40 20.67 27.74
N ARG A 607 -15.61 21.20 28.95
CA ARG A 607 -15.99 22.61 29.15
C ARG A 607 -14.87 23.57 28.74
N ASP A 608 -13.62 23.23 29.01
CA ASP A 608 -12.48 24.04 28.56
C ASP A 608 -12.42 24.11 27.02
N ALA A 609 -12.54 22.96 26.35
CA ALA A 609 -12.61 22.89 24.90
C ALA A 609 -13.79 23.69 24.33
N LEU A 610 -14.97 23.58 24.94
CA LEU A 610 -16.18 24.33 24.60
C LEU A 610 -15.94 25.85 24.67
N ASN A 611 -15.32 26.33 25.75
CA ASN A 611 -14.98 27.75 25.93
C ASN A 611 -13.91 28.23 24.93
N GLY A 612 -13.02 27.34 24.49
CA GLY A 612 -11.99 27.61 23.50
C GLY A 612 -12.47 27.57 22.04
N PHE A 613 -13.67 27.04 21.78
CA PHE A 613 -14.11 26.67 20.43
C PHE A 613 -14.10 27.83 19.43
N GLU A 614 -14.54 29.03 19.81
CA GLU A 614 -14.53 30.19 18.91
C GLU A 614 -13.12 30.65 18.50
N ARG A 615 -12.08 30.30 19.28
CA ARG A 615 -10.68 30.67 19.00
C ARG A 615 -9.93 29.60 18.21
N ASN A 616 -10.36 28.34 18.30
CA ASN A 616 -9.76 27.21 17.59
C ASN A 616 -10.81 26.12 17.37
N PRO A 617 -11.75 26.30 16.41
CA PRO A 617 -12.84 25.35 16.18
C PRO A 617 -12.35 23.92 15.99
N GLY A 618 -11.38 23.72 15.10
CA GLY A 618 -10.82 22.40 14.80
C GLY A 618 -10.17 21.71 16.00
N GLY A 619 -9.27 22.40 16.70
CA GLY A 619 -8.57 21.84 17.86
C GLY A 619 -9.50 21.57 19.04
N SER A 620 -10.39 22.52 19.38
CA SER A 620 -11.38 22.34 20.44
C SER A 620 -12.34 21.20 20.15
N PHE A 621 -12.83 21.08 18.90
CA PHE A 621 -13.72 19.98 18.54
C PHE A 621 -13.05 18.61 18.68
N GLY A 622 -11.78 18.50 18.29
CA GLY A 622 -11.00 17.27 18.49
C GLY A 622 -10.97 16.84 19.96
N ILE A 623 -10.75 17.78 20.89
CA ILE A 623 -10.78 17.51 22.34
C ILE A 623 -12.20 17.09 22.78
N MET A 624 -13.24 17.80 22.34
CA MET A 624 -14.63 17.45 22.66
C MET A 624 -14.96 16.01 22.24
N ARG A 625 -14.57 15.61 21.02
CA ARG A 625 -14.76 14.25 20.50
C ARG A 625 -14.03 13.20 21.32
N GLN A 626 -12.78 13.47 21.70
CA GLN A 626 -12.00 12.58 22.58
C GLN A 626 -12.73 12.33 23.90
N GLN A 627 -13.29 13.37 24.54
CA GLN A 627 -14.02 13.21 25.80
C GLN A 627 -15.34 12.43 25.64
N VAL A 628 -16.08 12.65 24.53
CA VAL A 628 -17.28 11.86 24.20
C VAL A 628 -16.94 10.36 24.08
N ILE A 629 -15.88 10.04 23.35
CA ILE A 629 -15.44 8.64 23.16
C ILE A 629 -14.95 8.05 24.49
N ALA A 630 -14.17 8.79 25.27
CA ALA A 630 -13.59 8.28 26.50
C ALA A 630 -14.65 8.02 27.59
N LEU A 631 -15.58 8.96 27.80
CA LEU A 631 -16.69 8.78 28.74
C LEU A 631 -17.67 7.71 28.26
N GLY A 632 -18.00 7.70 26.96
CA GLY A 632 -18.82 6.64 26.36
C GLY A 632 -18.20 5.26 26.53
N SER A 633 -16.89 5.14 26.29
CA SER A 633 -16.14 3.90 26.53
C SER A 633 -16.14 3.51 28.01
N ARG A 634 -16.09 4.47 28.95
CA ARG A 634 -16.19 4.20 30.40
C ARG A 634 -17.58 3.70 30.81
N LEU A 635 -18.63 4.19 30.16
CA LEU A 635 -20.02 3.77 30.39
C LEU A 635 -20.38 2.45 29.68
N GLY A 636 -19.65 2.11 28.61
CA GLY A 636 -19.88 0.93 27.80
C GLY A 636 -19.78 -0.41 28.54
N GLY A 637 -20.62 -1.36 28.12
CA GLY A 637 -20.58 -2.76 28.54
C GLY A 637 -19.64 -3.64 27.70
N TRP A 638 -18.84 -3.03 26.81
CA TRP A 638 -17.88 -3.70 25.94
C TRP A 638 -16.44 -3.40 26.37
N ASN A 639 -15.52 -4.28 26.00
CA ASN A 639 -14.09 -4.02 26.12
C ASN A 639 -13.50 -3.73 24.75
N TRP A 640 -12.75 -2.63 24.67
CA TRP A 640 -11.88 -2.30 23.56
C TRP A 640 -10.43 -2.40 24.04
N ILE A 641 -9.63 -3.21 23.37
CA ILE A 641 -8.24 -3.47 23.74
C ILE A 641 -7.38 -3.08 22.53
N GLU A 642 -6.62 -2.00 22.66
CA GLU A 642 -5.60 -1.63 21.68
C GLU A 642 -4.48 -2.67 21.73
N ALA A 643 -4.13 -3.25 20.58
CA ALA A 643 -3.14 -4.32 20.52
C ALA A 643 -1.72 -3.82 20.84
N GLU A 644 -1.41 -2.56 20.52
CA GLU A 644 -0.15 -1.94 20.87
C GLU A 644 0.06 -1.73 22.38
N ASN A 645 -1.01 -1.83 23.19
CA ASN A 645 -0.92 -1.73 24.65
C ASN A 645 -0.56 -3.06 25.33
N VAL A 646 -0.09 -4.04 24.57
CA VAL A 646 0.37 -5.33 25.08
C VAL A 646 1.51 -5.17 26.08
N ARG A 647 1.49 -5.96 27.15
CA ARG A 647 2.53 -5.95 28.20
C ARG A 647 3.48 -7.13 28.13
N ASP A 648 2.95 -8.29 27.76
CA ASP A 648 3.72 -9.52 27.62
C ASP A 648 3.41 -10.16 26.26
N THR A 649 4.46 -10.37 25.46
CA THR A 649 4.31 -10.84 24.08
C THR A 649 5.62 -11.37 23.51
N SER A 650 5.49 -12.36 22.63
CA SER A 650 6.55 -12.80 21.73
C SER A 650 6.41 -12.24 20.31
N PHE A 651 5.47 -11.32 20.04
CA PHE A 651 5.33 -10.67 18.74
C PHE A 651 6.54 -9.81 18.40
N SER A 652 6.74 -9.62 17.10
CA SER A 652 7.89 -8.93 16.52
C SER A 652 8.04 -7.52 17.06
N GLU A 653 7.05 -6.63 16.88
CA GLU A 653 7.15 -5.24 17.36
C GLU A 653 5.82 -4.49 17.36
N ILE A 654 5.83 -3.28 17.93
CA ILE A 654 4.75 -2.28 17.77
C ILE A 654 5.18 -1.34 16.63
N VAL A 655 4.32 -1.17 15.63
CA VAL A 655 4.58 -0.33 14.45
C VAL A 655 3.66 0.88 14.40
N GLU A 656 4.12 1.97 13.78
CA GLU A 656 3.22 3.06 13.38
C GLU A 656 2.37 2.60 12.20
N ALA A 657 1.06 2.64 12.36
CA ALA A 657 0.10 2.24 11.34
C ALA A 657 -0.93 3.37 11.12
N PRO A 658 -0.65 4.35 10.24
CA PRO A 658 -1.61 5.41 9.97
C PRO A 658 -2.95 4.85 9.46
N GLY A 659 -4.05 5.29 10.07
CA GLY A 659 -5.41 4.84 9.76
C GLY A 659 -5.97 3.75 10.68
N THR A 660 -5.18 3.24 11.63
CA THR A 660 -5.64 2.37 12.72
C THR A 660 -6.10 3.18 13.94
N SER A 661 -6.71 2.51 14.93
CA SER A 661 -6.90 3.11 16.26
C SER A 661 -5.53 3.42 16.88
N GLY A 662 -5.43 4.52 17.61
CA GLY A 662 -4.17 4.94 18.23
C GLY A 662 -3.00 5.27 17.28
N ARG A 663 -3.16 5.05 15.95
CA ARG A 663 -2.09 5.04 14.93
C ARG A 663 -1.02 3.98 15.17
N GLY A 664 -1.33 2.96 15.97
CA GLY A 664 -0.44 1.86 16.31
C GLY A 664 -0.99 0.52 15.81
N ALA A 665 -0.11 -0.47 15.69
CA ALA A 665 -0.51 -1.87 15.55
C ALA A 665 0.57 -2.78 16.16
N LEU A 666 0.14 -3.92 16.70
CA LEU A 666 1.03 -5.01 17.10
C LEU A 666 1.33 -5.88 15.87
N SER A 667 2.60 -5.95 15.47
CA SER A 667 3.04 -6.68 14.29
C SER A 667 3.78 -7.96 14.65
N LEU A 668 3.45 -9.03 13.93
CA LEU A 668 4.22 -10.26 13.83
C LEU A 668 4.72 -10.39 12.40
N SER A 669 6.03 -10.52 12.25
CA SER A 669 6.69 -10.87 11.00
C SER A 669 7.81 -11.85 11.30
N THR A 670 7.76 -13.05 10.74
CA THR A 670 8.87 -13.99 10.82
C THR A 670 9.17 -14.63 9.46
N PRO A 671 10.45 -14.68 9.05
CA PRO A 671 10.86 -15.37 7.84
C PRO A 671 10.98 -16.89 8.03
N PHE A 672 10.80 -17.41 9.25
CA PHE A 672 11.09 -18.81 9.57
C PHE A 672 9.85 -19.66 9.80
N ASP A 673 9.95 -20.91 9.38
CA ASP A 673 9.00 -21.97 9.70
C ASP A 673 9.30 -22.54 11.09
N ASN A 674 8.68 -21.97 12.13
CA ASN A 674 8.78 -22.48 13.49
C ASN A 674 7.57 -23.39 13.81
N ARG A 675 7.29 -24.37 12.93
CA ARG A 675 6.16 -25.29 13.11
C ARG A 675 6.26 -26.01 14.45
N GLY A 676 5.28 -25.77 15.32
CA GLY A 676 5.22 -26.29 16.68
C GLY A 676 5.40 -25.22 17.76
N GLU A 677 5.94 -24.05 17.42
CA GLU A 677 5.93 -22.87 18.28
C GLU A 677 4.76 -21.94 17.94
N ARG A 678 4.30 -21.18 18.94
CA ARG A 678 3.24 -20.18 18.77
C ARG A 678 3.71 -18.84 19.31
N TYR A 679 3.45 -17.79 18.55
CA TYR A 679 3.60 -16.42 19.01
C TYR A 679 2.39 -16.03 19.84
N PHE A 680 2.60 -15.22 20.87
CA PHE A 680 1.54 -14.84 21.79
C PHE A 680 1.56 -13.36 22.15
N ALA A 681 0.40 -12.82 22.46
CA ALA A 681 0.22 -11.51 23.06
C ALA A 681 -0.83 -11.60 24.17
N GLU A 682 -0.44 -11.21 25.39
CA GLU A 682 -1.30 -11.34 26.57
C GLU A 682 -1.85 -9.98 27.02
N TYR A 683 -3.16 -9.98 27.28
CA TYR A 683 -3.89 -8.82 27.75
C TYR A 683 -4.63 -9.18 29.02
N SER A 684 -4.59 -8.29 30.00
CA SER A 684 -5.36 -8.39 31.24
C SER A 684 -6.34 -7.24 31.32
N PHE A 685 -7.62 -7.54 31.53
CA PHE A 685 -8.67 -6.54 31.62
C PHE A 685 -9.78 -7.00 32.59
N LEU A 686 -10.69 -6.09 32.92
CA LEU A 686 -11.89 -6.39 33.69
C LEU A 686 -13.09 -6.46 32.73
N PRO A 687 -13.80 -7.60 32.62
CA PRO A 687 -15.05 -7.70 31.86
C PRO A 687 -16.07 -6.66 32.33
N ARG A 688 -16.64 -5.93 31.37
CA ARG A 688 -17.64 -4.88 31.63
C ARG A 688 -19.08 -5.37 31.51
N SER A 689 -19.25 -6.65 31.16
CA SER A 689 -20.54 -7.31 31.04
C SER A 689 -20.35 -8.81 31.29
N ASN A 690 -21.38 -9.44 31.88
CA ASN A 690 -21.48 -10.87 32.13
C ASN A 690 -22.46 -11.57 31.16
N ALA A 691 -22.97 -10.83 30.18
CA ALA A 691 -23.76 -11.35 29.07
C ALA A 691 -22.86 -12.13 28.08
N ASP A 692 -23.47 -12.74 27.08
CA ASP A 692 -22.73 -13.29 25.95
C ASP A 692 -22.08 -12.13 25.16
N LEU A 693 -20.79 -12.27 24.90
CA LEU A 693 -19.94 -11.27 24.24
C LEU A 693 -19.50 -11.81 22.87
N GLU A 694 -19.76 -11.05 21.82
CA GLU A 694 -19.11 -11.26 20.54
C GLU A 694 -17.65 -10.85 20.61
N VAL A 695 -16.76 -11.72 20.14
CA VAL A 695 -15.32 -11.47 20.09
C VAL A 695 -14.90 -11.17 18.67
N TRP A 696 -14.24 -10.04 18.51
CA TRP A 696 -13.77 -9.52 17.23
C TRP A 696 -12.30 -9.12 17.31
N ILE A 697 -11.61 -9.23 16.17
CA ILE A 697 -10.27 -8.69 15.98
C ILE A 697 -10.25 -7.79 14.75
N ALA A 698 -9.57 -6.66 14.88
CA ALA A 698 -9.25 -5.75 13.79
C ALA A 698 -7.79 -5.99 13.41
N ALA A 699 -7.54 -6.46 12.18
CA ALA A 699 -6.21 -6.89 11.79
C ALA A 699 -5.96 -6.80 10.27
N ARG A 700 -4.70 -6.70 9.87
CA ARG A 700 -4.25 -6.99 8.50
C ARG A 700 -3.69 -8.41 8.48
N ILE A 701 -4.39 -9.31 7.79
CA ILE A 701 -4.03 -10.74 7.71
C ILE A 701 -4.24 -11.22 6.27
N GLU A 702 -3.19 -11.71 5.64
CA GLU A 702 -3.32 -12.34 4.32
C GLU A 702 -4.23 -13.58 4.39
N PRO A 703 -5.05 -13.85 3.35
CA PRO A 703 -6.01 -14.95 3.37
C PRO A 703 -5.44 -16.31 3.81
N ILE A 704 -4.22 -16.62 3.40
CA ILE A 704 -3.54 -17.88 3.70
C ILE A 704 -3.21 -18.06 5.20
N TYR A 705 -2.99 -16.96 5.93
CA TYR A 705 -2.58 -16.97 7.34
C TYR A 705 -3.74 -16.83 8.33
N ARG A 706 -4.97 -16.56 7.87
CA ARG A 706 -6.13 -16.34 8.77
C ARG A 706 -6.41 -17.50 9.71
N LYS A 707 -6.17 -18.73 9.28
CA LYS A 707 -6.37 -19.93 10.11
C LYS A 707 -5.31 -20.10 11.21
N ALA A 708 -4.17 -19.43 11.09
CA ALA A 708 -3.10 -19.47 12.09
C ALA A 708 -3.39 -18.58 13.31
N VAL A 709 -4.37 -17.67 13.20
CA VAL A 709 -4.72 -16.71 14.27
C VAL A 709 -5.86 -17.26 15.12
N THR A 710 -5.62 -17.39 16.41
CA THR A 710 -6.62 -17.84 17.39
C THR A 710 -6.57 -16.99 18.65
N LEU A 711 -7.66 -16.95 19.40
CA LEU A 711 -7.76 -16.18 20.63
C LEU A 711 -8.25 -17.08 21.75
N GLU A 712 -7.50 -17.13 22.83
CA GLU A 712 -7.86 -17.88 24.04
C GLU A 712 -8.40 -16.93 25.10
N ILE A 713 -9.61 -17.21 25.56
CA ILE A 713 -10.29 -16.41 26.57
C ILE A 713 -11.36 -17.22 27.30
N GLY A 714 -11.46 -17.08 28.63
CA GLY A 714 -12.49 -17.75 29.42
C GLY A 714 -12.44 -19.29 29.29
N GLY A 715 -11.26 -19.86 29.05
CA GLY A 715 -11.07 -21.30 28.79
C GLY A 715 -11.52 -21.76 27.39
N GLN A 716 -11.87 -20.85 26.49
CA GLN A 716 -12.29 -21.15 25.12
C GLN A 716 -11.22 -20.69 24.12
N ILE A 717 -11.03 -21.47 23.05
CA ILE A 717 -10.21 -21.09 21.90
C ILE A 717 -11.13 -20.71 20.74
N LEU A 718 -11.10 -19.44 20.36
CA LEU A 718 -11.87 -18.87 19.27
C LEU A 718 -11.00 -18.70 18.02
N ARG A 719 -11.61 -18.81 16.84
CA ARG A 719 -10.94 -18.77 15.52
C ARG A 719 -11.71 -17.86 14.58
N ILE A 720 -11.01 -17.25 13.63
CA ILE A 720 -11.62 -16.42 12.58
C ILE A 720 -12.68 -17.25 11.80
N GLN A 721 -13.90 -16.73 11.72
CA GLN A 721 -15.07 -17.44 11.14
C GLN A 721 -15.29 -17.18 9.64
N GLY A 722 -14.48 -16.34 9.00
CA GLY A 722 -14.63 -16.01 7.57
C GLY A 722 -13.78 -14.85 7.10
N ASP A 723 -14.17 -14.26 5.96
CA ASP A 723 -13.62 -13.03 5.43
C ASP A 723 -13.94 -11.81 6.33
N PRO A 724 -13.13 -10.74 6.28
CA PRO A 724 -13.41 -9.55 7.07
C PRO A 724 -14.68 -8.85 6.54
N ILE A 725 -15.50 -8.34 7.46
CA ILE A 725 -16.80 -7.72 7.11
C ILE A 725 -16.66 -6.31 6.53
N SER A 726 -15.56 -5.63 6.82
CA SER A 726 -15.21 -4.32 6.27
C SER A 726 -13.71 -4.09 6.37
N TYR A 727 -13.16 -3.36 5.41
CA TYR A 727 -11.77 -2.91 5.40
C TYR A 727 -11.66 -1.42 5.74
N TYR A 728 -10.54 -1.02 6.33
CA TYR A 728 -10.15 0.36 6.60
C TYR A 728 -8.63 0.54 6.62
N GLY A 729 -8.18 1.79 6.55
CA GLY A 729 -6.76 2.13 6.50
C GLY A 729 -6.00 1.33 5.42
N ARG A 730 -4.78 0.89 5.76
CA ARG A 730 -3.93 0.05 4.90
C ARG A 730 -4.31 -1.43 4.96
N GLN A 731 -5.53 -1.76 4.53
CA GLN A 731 -6.08 -3.13 4.46
C GLN A 731 -6.34 -3.83 5.79
N PHE A 732 -6.51 -3.08 6.88
CA PHE A 732 -7.03 -3.66 8.12
C PHE A 732 -8.49 -4.06 7.93
N GLY A 733 -8.90 -5.19 8.48
CA GLY A 733 -10.25 -5.70 8.40
C GLY A 733 -10.76 -6.22 9.74
N TRP A 734 -12.09 -6.19 9.91
CA TRP A 734 -12.76 -6.71 11.10
C TRP A 734 -13.18 -8.16 10.90
N TYR A 735 -12.66 -9.05 11.74
CA TYR A 735 -12.95 -10.48 11.73
C TYR A 735 -13.70 -10.89 13.00
N ARG A 736 -14.78 -11.66 12.83
CA ARG A 736 -15.52 -12.27 13.94
C ARG A 736 -14.86 -13.60 14.31
N LEU A 737 -14.66 -13.83 15.61
CA LEU A 737 -14.11 -15.09 16.13
C LEU A 737 -15.17 -15.99 16.78
N GLY A 738 -16.23 -15.39 17.34
CA GLY A 738 -17.33 -16.13 17.93
C GLY A 738 -17.96 -15.42 19.13
N LEU A 739 -18.55 -16.21 20.01
CA LEU A 739 -19.19 -15.78 21.25
C LEU A 739 -18.42 -16.36 22.45
N THR A 740 -18.33 -15.59 23.52
CA THR A 740 -17.82 -16.04 24.81
C THR A 740 -18.65 -15.47 25.96
N ARG A 741 -18.48 -16.00 27.17
CA ARG A 741 -19.09 -15.46 28.38
C ARG A 741 -18.06 -15.44 29.49
N LEU A 742 -17.95 -14.32 30.18
CA LEU A 742 -16.90 -14.09 31.17
C LEU A 742 -17.49 -13.90 32.56
N GLU A 743 -16.76 -14.42 33.55
CA GLU A 743 -17.07 -14.19 34.95
C GLU A 743 -16.66 -12.78 35.38
N SER A 744 -17.21 -12.35 36.52
CA SER A 744 -16.79 -11.08 37.13
C SER A 744 -15.40 -11.23 37.75
N GLY A 745 -14.50 -10.30 37.45
CA GLY A 745 -13.13 -10.31 37.96
C GLY A 745 -12.09 -10.09 36.86
N GLN A 746 -10.81 -10.06 37.23
CA GLN A 746 -9.75 -9.89 36.24
C GLN A 746 -9.72 -11.09 35.29
N THR A 747 -9.77 -10.82 33.99
CA THR A 747 -9.72 -11.83 32.92
C THR A 747 -8.44 -11.65 32.11
N LYS A 748 -7.86 -12.79 31.74
CA LYS A 748 -6.74 -12.88 30.81
C LYS A 748 -7.23 -13.30 29.42
N LEU A 749 -6.70 -12.65 28.40
CA LEU A 749 -6.88 -12.99 27.00
C LEU A 749 -5.49 -13.19 26.39
N THR A 750 -5.33 -14.29 25.68
CA THR A 750 -4.10 -14.56 24.93
C THR A 750 -4.42 -14.69 23.44
N LEU A 751 -3.89 -13.77 22.65
CA LEU A 751 -3.87 -13.90 21.19
C LEU A 751 -2.71 -14.84 20.84
N TRP A 752 -2.99 -15.85 20.02
CA TRP A 752 -2.00 -16.80 19.52
C TRP A 752 -1.92 -16.76 18.01
N VAL A 753 -0.69 -16.83 17.48
CA VAL A 753 -0.43 -16.99 16.05
C VAL A 753 0.56 -18.13 15.84
N ASP A 754 0.20 -19.11 15.02
CA ASP A 754 1.07 -20.25 14.72
C ASP A 754 2.29 -19.79 13.90
N GLY A 755 3.48 -20.32 14.23
CA GLY A 755 4.75 -19.93 13.59
C GLY A 755 4.93 -20.49 12.19
N LEU A 756 4.20 -19.94 11.22
CA LEU A 756 4.30 -20.30 9.81
C LEU A 756 5.34 -19.45 9.07
N GLU A 757 6.02 -20.07 8.11
CA GLU A 757 6.96 -19.37 7.23
C GLU A 757 6.34 -18.16 6.52
N GLY A 758 7.03 -17.02 6.59
CA GLY A 758 6.68 -15.80 5.86
C GLY A 758 5.46 -15.05 6.40
N ILE A 759 4.93 -15.43 7.58
CA ILE A 759 3.75 -14.79 8.15
C ILE A 759 4.00 -13.30 8.42
N ASP A 760 3.10 -12.44 7.95
CA ASP A 760 3.02 -10.99 8.24
C ASP A 760 1.59 -10.68 8.69
N VAL A 761 1.45 -10.40 9.97
CA VAL A 761 0.18 -10.08 10.62
C VAL A 761 0.34 -8.78 11.40
N GLN A 762 -0.64 -7.89 11.28
CA GLN A 762 -0.73 -6.70 12.13
C GLN A 762 -2.09 -6.66 12.80
N ILE A 763 -2.12 -6.46 14.11
CA ILE A 763 -3.33 -6.38 14.92
C ILE A 763 -3.48 -4.94 15.39
N ASP A 764 -4.65 -4.37 15.17
CA ASP A 764 -5.00 -3.02 15.61
C ASP A 764 -5.73 -3.10 16.96
N ALA A 765 -6.90 -3.74 16.99
CA ALA A 765 -7.71 -3.82 18.20
C ALA A 765 -8.39 -5.18 18.39
N ILE A 766 -8.70 -5.51 19.65
CA ILE A 766 -9.53 -6.65 20.03
C ILE A 766 -10.77 -6.10 20.75
N VAL A 767 -11.96 -6.58 20.36
CA VAL A 767 -13.23 -6.10 20.88
C VAL A 767 -14.07 -7.24 21.43
N LEU A 768 -14.59 -7.04 22.64
CA LEU A 768 -15.58 -7.91 23.26
C LEU A 768 -16.85 -7.10 23.46
N TYR A 769 -17.89 -7.40 22.70
CA TYR A 769 -19.09 -6.57 22.63
C TYR A 769 -20.35 -7.35 23.03
N PRO A 770 -21.21 -6.84 23.93
CA PRO A 770 -22.48 -7.48 24.24
C PRO A 770 -23.49 -7.25 23.11
N GLY A 771 -23.95 -8.34 22.47
CA GLY A 771 -24.85 -8.28 21.33
C GLY A 771 -24.14 -8.11 19.99
N GLN A 772 -24.83 -7.57 18.97
CA GLN A 772 -24.28 -7.45 17.62
C GLN A 772 -23.40 -6.21 17.48
N PHE A 773 -22.12 -6.43 17.18
CA PHE A 773 -21.17 -5.36 16.88
C PHE A 773 -21.20 -4.97 15.39
N SER A 774 -21.24 -3.66 15.11
CA SER A 774 -21.16 -3.08 13.77
C SER A 774 -19.97 -2.13 13.69
N PRO A 775 -18.81 -2.57 13.20
CA PRO A 775 -17.60 -1.75 13.17
C PRO A 775 -17.71 -0.52 12.27
N ILE A 776 -17.01 0.56 12.64
CA ILE A 776 -16.95 1.83 11.90
C ILE A 776 -15.48 2.26 11.71
N GLY A 777 -14.74 1.48 10.92
CA GLY A 777 -13.30 1.68 10.69
C GLY A 777 -12.50 1.49 11.99
N PRO A 778 -11.54 2.37 12.32
CA PRO A 778 -10.72 2.29 13.53
C PRO A 778 -11.39 2.85 14.80
N MET A 779 -12.71 3.12 14.78
CA MET A 779 -13.38 3.77 15.92
C MET A 779 -13.94 2.76 16.92
N PRO A 780 -13.83 3.01 18.24
CA PRO A 780 -14.48 2.19 19.25
C PRO A 780 -16.01 2.24 19.13
N PRO A 781 -16.73 1.22 19.66
CA PRO A 781 -18.18 1.26 19.73
C PRO A 781 -18.65 2.49 20.51
N ASP A 782 -19.77 3.06 20.07
CA ASP A 782 -20.36 4.22 20.72
C ASP A 782 -21.47 3.78 21.69
N PHE A 783 -21.49 4.39 22.89
CA PHE A 783 -22.42 4.07 23.95
C PHE A 783 -23.86 4.40 23.59
N ALA A 784 -24.70 3.42 23.28
CA ALA A 784 -26.11 3.67 23.02
C ALA A 784 -26.76 4.40 24.20
N VAL A 785 -27.10 5.67 23.99
CA VAL A 785 -27.93 6.46 24.92
C VAL A 785 -29.37 6.26 24.47
N GLY A 786 -30.25 5.79 25.36
CA GLY A 786 -31.64 5.50 25.01
C GLY A 786 -32.40 6.73 24.49
N PRO A 787 -33.44 6.55 23.67
CA PRO A 787 -34.20 7.67 23.08
C PRO A 787 -34.83 8.61 24.12
N SER A 788 -35.11 8.15 25.34
CA SER A 788 -35.61 8.96 26.45
C SER A 788 -34.61 10.01 26.98
N LEU A 789 -33.32 9.82 26.72
CA LEU A 789 -32.24 10.71 27.17
C LEU A 789 -31.82 11.72 26.10
N LEU A 790 -32.29 11.56 24.85
CA LEU A 790 -32.08 12.52 23.76
C LEU A 790 -33.22 13.55 23.63
N SER A 791 -34.34 13.35 24.33
CA SER A 791 -35.54 14.20 24.26
C SER A 791 -35.62 15.28 25.34
N VAL A 792 -34.54 15.57 26.05
CA VAL A 792 -34.49 16.66 27.04
C VAL A 792 -33.54 17.75 26.56
N ARG A 793 -34.01 18.54 25.59
CA ARG A 793 -33.93 20.02 25.56
C ARG A 793 -34.72 20.58 24.39
#